data_AF-A3JX11-F1
#
_entry.id   AF-A3JX11-F1
#
_cell.length_a   1.000
_cell.length_b   1.000
_cell.length_c   1.000
_cell.angle_alpha   90.00
_cell.angle_beta   90.00
_cell.angle_gamma   90.00
#
_symmetry.space_group_name_H-M   'P 1'
#
loop_
_entity.id
_entity.type
_entity.pdbx_description
1 polymer ?
#
loop_
_entity_poly.entity_id
_entity_poly.type
_entity_poly.pdbx_seq_one_letter_code
_entity_poly.pdbx_strand_id
1 'polypeptide(L)'
;MFDFARDGILAPHRQKKFVDVVAELMLADDDLARRLQTLLPIWTLPEDRKEALEFKLLFAALDRANYRTVIDTATGEESQRLVYPDELRLEVQSWQTESAPTLAYLLVPDQCEQRLRGSHPLTDDEAAYLFNLLKECEAGTEGDDEDAKSKCRSAAAGTLIALGDAWLVQHPEAQQLAFEVVRTGVAEVASTVEEIRGQRAERFRGELKFIAHAVMHQWLADGDGVQEWEAAVVRLLTSGDTEATAVLIGVAYANREQLGAAWWRLLRAGLFWSGLNVLAPHHGDDEEAERAWLMWLARLRRFPLRGSNATPDDLDFERIVTGVERLDFRRQMRLYNSGAQTWRGKPERRRSGSLDDHFLSVLFNWLIDGGGTGDRRLDTDLALRIWDYDATRAREREKNKYGEYDLPSQNFGYDILLKLGALTIAAPQGEEREVWEPVLCHGPAAHYALQHFIRGLFLRLGKDDDAEAFERVWRATAEYGLAADWSRPGLWFYGERLICDLLGFGNEGALARLKPGAAMRMKDVYERWAAAHLARDEECVTRFCHFLTTSFVATLRLDGLRWLAAMLKERKPSGYWYREETGDALVELVATALTSDGQALSQYDQARQALVEISAALVAKSIPSALSLHERIKLLR
;
A
#
# COMPACT_ATOMS: atom_id res chain seq x y z
N MET A 1 2.91 11.20 -19.03
CA MET A 1 3.72 12.12 -18.19
C MET A 1 4.89 11.40 -17.54
N PHE A 2 4.69 10.19 -16.99
CA PHE A 2 5.77 9.33 -16.48
C PHE A 2 6.79 8.94 -17.56
N ASP A 3 6.36 8.60 -18.78
CA ASP A 3 7.28 8.27 -19.88
C ASP A 3 8.11 9.49 -20.33
N PHE A 4 7.54 10.70 -20.38
CA PHE A 4 8.29 11.92 -20.67
C PHE A 4 9.30 12.28 -19.58
N ALA A 5 8.96 12.02 -18.31
CA ALA A 5 9.89 12.20 -17.19
C ALA A 5 11.00 11.13 -17.21
N ARG A 6 10.66 9.87 -17.52
CA ARG A 6 11.61 8.77 -17.70
C ARG A 6 12.55 9.05 -18.87
N ASP A 7 12.02 9.37 -20.04
CA ASP A 7 12.79 9.65 -21.25
C ASP A 7 13.63 10.94 -21.10
N GLY A 8 13.13 11.90 -20.32
CA GLY A 8 13.88 13.09 -19.92
C GLY A 8 15.02 12.81 -18.93
N ILE A 9 14.82 11.91 -17.96
CA ILE A 9 15.86 11.48 -16.99
C ILE A 9 16.90 10.57 -17.66
N LEU A 10 16.47 9.69 -18.56
CA LEU A 10 17.31 8.73 -19.28
C LEU A 10 17.95 9.31 -20.55
N ALA A 11 17.73 10.59 -20.86
CA ALA A 11 18.30 11.22 -22.03
C ALA A 11 19.84 11.09 -22.01
N PRO A 12 20.50 10.71 -23.13
CA PRO A 12 21.94 10.39 -23.15
C PRO A 12 22.84 11.50 -22.58
N HIS A 13 22.46 12.77 -22.76
CA HIS A 13 23.19 13.93 -22.26
C HIS A 13 23.07 14.13 -20.73
N ARG A 14 22.05 13.55 -20.07
CA ARG A 14 21.89 13.58 -18.61
C ARG A 14 22.55 12.40 -17.90
N GLN A 15 22.93 11.36 -18.66
CA GLN A 15 23.72 10.24 -18.14
C GLN A 15 25.22 10.55 -18.12
N LYS A 16 25.69 11.53 -18.90
CA LYS A 16 27.09 11.99 -18.87
C LYS A 16 27.30 12.91 -17.67
N LYS A 17 28.29 12.61 -16.82
CA LYS A 17 28.68 13.55 -15.76
C LYS A 17 29.41 14.73 -16.39
N PHE A 18 29.29 15.92 -15.80
CA PHE A 18 29.99 17.11 -16.28
C PHE A 18 31.52 16.89 -16.34
N VAL A 19 32.06 16.14 -15.39
CA VAL A 19 33.49 15.75 -15.34
C VAL A 19 33.90 14.95 -16.57
N ASP A 20 33.04 14.04 -17.05
CA ASP A 20 33.32 13.22 -18.23
C ASP A 20 33.37 14.10 -19.50
N VAL A 21 32.50 15.11 -19.59
CA VAL A 21 32.50 16.09 -20.69
C VAL A 21 33.75 16.96 -20.65
N VAL A 22 34.15 17.43 -19.47
CA VAL A 22 35.37 18.22 -19.30
C VAL A 22 36.61 17.38 -19.61
N ALA A 23 36.64 16.11 -19.23
CA ALA A 23 37.71 15.17 -19.58
C ALA A 23 37.78 14.96 -21.10
N GLU A 24 36.66 14.70 -21.77
CA GLU A 24 36.59 14.59 -23.24
C GLU A 24 37.15 15.85 -23.94
N LEU A 25 36.74 17.04 -23.47
CA LEU A 25 37.23 18.31 -24.01
C LEU A 25 38.71 18.55 -23.70
N MET A 26 39.17 18.21 -22.50
CA MET A 26 40.57 18.35 -22.10
C MET A 26 41.50 17.47 -22.95
N LEU A 27 41.04 16.27 -23.33
CA LEU A 27 41.81 15.38 -24.19
C LEU A 27 41.88 15.88 -25.64
N ALA A 28 40.85 16.59 -26.10
CA ALA A 28 40.75 17.14 -27.45
C ALA A 28 41.34 18.55 -27.63
N ASP A 29 41.43 19.35 -26.56
CA ASP A 29 41.83 20.77 -26.59
C ASP A 29 43.05 21.04 -25.68
N ASP A 30 44.19 21.32 -26.32
CA ASP A 30 45.47 21.62 -25.66
C ASP A 30 45.46 22.95 -24.87
N ASP A 31 44.64 23.93 -25.25
CA ASP A 31 44.50 25.19 -24.52
C ASP A 31 43.71 25.00 -23.24
N LEU A 32 42.63 24.21 -23.29
CA LEU A 32 41.85 23.84 -22.12
C LEU A 32 42.70 23.03 -21.13
N ALA A 33 43.45 22.04 -21.61
CA ALA A 33 44.33 21.23 -20.77
C ALA A 33 45.38 22.07 -20.03
N ARG A 34 46.04 23.02 -20.72
CA ARG A 34 47.02 23.93 -20.09
C ARG A 34 46.40 24.87 -19.06
N ARG A 35 45.19 25.38 -19.32
CA ARG A 35 44.45 26.22 -18.37
C ARG A 35 44.07 25.42 -17.12
N LEU A 36 43.53 24.21 -17.28
CA LEU A 36 43.20 23.33 -16.16
C LEU A 36 44.44 22.99 -15.34
N GLN A 37 45.56 22.66 -15.99
CA GLN A 37 46.84 22.38 -15.30
C GLN A 37 47.36 23.58 -14.47
N THR A 38 47.03 24.81 -14.87
CA THR A 38 47.39 26.03 -14.13
C THR A 38 46.43 26.30 -12.96
N LEU A 39 45.16 25.92 -13.09
CA LEU A 39 44.10 26.23 -12.12
C LEU A 39 43.95 25.17 -11.03
N LEU A 40 44.14 23.89 -11.34
CA LEU A 40 44.00 22.77 -10.40
C LEU A 40 44.79 22.98 -9.09
N PRO A 41 46.05 23.47 -9.10
CA PRO A 41 46.82 23.69 -7.88
C PRO A 41 46.27 24.82 -6.97
N ILE A 42 45.37 25.67 -7.48
CA ILE A 42 44.81 26.81 -6.75
C ILE A 42 43.54 26.42 -5.97
N TRP A 43 42.96 25.25 -6.28
CA TRP A 43 41.76 24.76 -5.62
C TRP A 43 42.08 24.23 -4.22
N THR A 44 41.42 24.77 -3.21
CA THR A 44 41.57 24.37 -1.81
C THR A 44 40.90 23.03 -1.56
N LEU A 45 41.61 22.11 -0.91
CA LEU A 45 41.02 20.86 -0.45
C LEU A 45 40.16 21.11 0.80
N PRO A 46 38.99 20.45 0.92
CA PRO A 46 38.20 20.43 2.15
C PRO A 46 39.00 19.91 3.37
N GLU A 47 38.58 20.30 4.57
CA GLU A 47 39.16 19.81 5.84
C GLU A 47 38.75 18.37 6.15
N ASP A 48 37.55 17.97 5.72
CA ASP A 48 37.10 16.58 5.85
C ASP A 48 37.94 15.65 4.97
N ARG A 49 38.42 14.56 5.56
CA ARG A 49 39.36 13.63 4.90
C ARG A 49 38.73 12.91 3.72
N LYS A 50 37.43 12.58 3.77
CA LYS A 50 36.71 11.91 2.68
C LYS A 50 36.47 12.88 1.53
N GLU A 51 35.96 14.09 1.83
CA GLU A 51 35.76 15.13 0.83
C GLU A 51 37.08 15.52 0.16
N ALA A 52 38.17 15.65 0.92
CA ALA A 52 39.50 15.88 0.37
C ALA A 52 39.94 14.78 -0.61
N LEU A 53 39.65 13.52 -0.31
CA LEU A 53 39.98 12.37 -1.16
C LEU A 53 39.13 12.34 -2.44
N GLU A 54 37.84 12.65 -2.36
CA GLU A 54 36.95 12.80 -3.52
C GLU A 54 37.41 13.95 -4.43
N PHE A 55 37.84 15.08 -3.85
CA PHE A 55 38.43 16.19 -4.60
C PHE A 55 39.76 15.80 -5.26
N LYS A 56 40.63 15.05 -4.59
CA LYS A 56 41.88 14.54 -5.20
C LYS A 56 41.62 13.60 -6.37
N LEU A 57 40.62 12.72 -6.27
CA LEU A 57 40.18 11.84 -7.38
C LEU A 57 39.65 12.67 -8.56
N LEU A 58 38.87 13.72 -8.28
CA LEU A 58 38.38 14.64 -9.28
C LEU A 58 39.55 15.39 -9.96
N PHE A 59 40.52 15.88 -9.20
CA PHE A 59 41.67 16.61 -9.75
C PHE A 59 42.51 15.69 -10.65
N ALA A 60 42.72 14.44 -10.24
CA ALA A 60 43.43 13.46 -11.05
C ALA A 60 42.70 13.15 -12.36
N ALA A 61 41.35 13.14 -12.37
CA ALA A 61 40.55 12.95 -13.57
C ALA A 61 40.60 14.16 -14.54
N LEU A 62 40.92 15.35 -14.04
CA LEU A 62 41.06 16.60 -14.80
C LEU A 62 42.52 16.94 -15.16
N ASP A 63 43.44 15.99 -14.96
CA ASP A 63 44.83 16.12 -15.39
C ASP A 63 45.10 15.17 -16.57
N ARG A 64 45.46 15.77 -17.71
CA ARG A 64 45.76 15.04 -18.95
C ARG A 64 46.93 14.07 -18.79
N ALA A 65 47.87 14.33 -17.88
CA ALA A 65 49.02 13.45 -17.63
C ALA A 65 48.61 12.06 -17.10
N ASN A 66 47.40 11.93 -16.54
CA ASN A 66 46.89 10.68 -15.99
C ASN A 66 46.16 9.81 -17.04
N TYR A 67 46.03 10.25 -18.29
CA TYR A 67 45.41 9.45 -19.35
C TYR A 67 46.47 8.71 -20.16
N ARG A 68 46.30 7.39 -20.31
CA ARG A 68 47.19 6.53 -21.10
C ARG A 68 46.42 5.87 -22.23
N THR A 69 47.05 5.77 -23.40
CA THR A 69 46.49 5.02 -24.53
C THR A 69 46.53 3.53 -24.20
N VAL A 70 45.36 2.90 -24.19
CA VAL A 70 45.16 1.46 -24.01
C VAL A 70 44.53 0.92 -25.29
N ILE A 71 45.16 -0.10 -25.87
CA ILE A 71 44.63 -0.81 -27.04
C ILE A 71 43.71 -1.92 -26.51
N ASP A 72 42.43 -1.89 -26.91
CA ASP A 72 41.51 -2.97 -26.60
C ASP A 72 41.93 -4.24 -27.36
N THR A 73 42.27 -5.29 -26.62
CA THR A 73 42.77 -6.56 -27.16
C THR A 73 41.74 -7.32 -28.00
N ALA A 74 40.45 -7.01 -27.90
CA ALA A 74 39.38 -7.67 -28.63
C ALA A 74 38.98 -6.93 -29.92
N THR A 75 39.04 -5.61 -29.93
CA THR A 75 38.58 -4.77 -31.07
C THR A 75 39.72 -4.10 -31.84
N GLY A 76 40.91 -4.00 -31.24
CA GLY A 76 42.06 -3.29 -31.82
C GLY A 76 41.95 -1.76 -31.77
N GLU A 77 40.93 -1.20 -31.12
CA GLU A 77 40.74 0.25 -31.00
C GLU A 77 41.62 0.84 -29.88
N GLU A 78 42.25 1.98 -30.19
CA GLU A 78 42.99 2.80 -29.22
C GLU A 78 42.02 3.68 -28.44
N SER A 79 41.96 3.49 -27.13
CA SER A 79 41.17 4.34 -26.22
C SER A 79 42.08 4.97 -25.15
N GLN A 80 41.82 6.22 -24.77
CA GLN A 80 42.53 6.83 -23.65
C GLN A 80 41.81 6.50 -22.34
N ARG A 81 42.53 5.86 -21.41
CA ARG A 81 42.00 5.48 -20.11
C ARG A 81 42.69 6.24 -19.00
N LEU A 82 41.90 6.74 -18.06
CA LEU A 82 42.38 7.37 -16.83
C LEU A 82 43.11 6.33 -15.96
N VAL A 83 44.32 6.67 -15.53
CA VAL A 83 45.16 5.90 -14.62
C VAL A 83 45.53 6.82 -13.46
N TYR A 84 44.94 6.58 -12.29
CA TYR A 84 45.20 7.37 -11.09
C TYR A 84 46.65 7.18 -10.59
N PRO A 85 47.30 8.24 -10.06
CA PRO A 85 48.61 8.15 -9.44
C PRO A 85 48.65 7.11 -8.30
N ASP A 86 49.76 6.40 -8.17
CA ASP A 86 49.90 5.32 -7.18
C ASP A 86 49.75 5.82 -5.74
N GLU A 87 50.21 7.04 -5.43
CA GLU A 87 50.04 7.69 -4.13
C GLU A 87 48.56 7.88 -3.78
N LEU A 88 47.74 8.34 -4.73
CA LEU A 88 46.30 8.53 -4.53
C LEU A 88 45.57 7.17 -4.42
N ARG A 89 46.01 6.16 -5.17
CA ARG A 89 45.46 4.80 -5.06
C ARG A 89 45.74 4.20 -3.69
N LEU A 90 46.95 4.38 -3.16
CA LEU A 90 47.32 3.95 -1.81
C LEU A 90 46.55 4.73 -0.74
N GLU A 91 46.35 6.04 -0.92
CA GLU A 91 45.56 6.86 0.01
C GLU A 91 44.09 6.43 0.04
N VAL A 92 43.48 6.15 -1.12
CA VAL A 92 42.12 5.59 -1.23
C VAL A 92 42.03 4.23 -0.56
N GLN A 93 43.01 3.35 -0.80
CA GLN A 93 43.06 2.02 -0.16
C GLN A 93 43.24 2.12 1.35
N SER A 94 44.09 3.03 1.84
CA SER A 94 44.27 3.29 3.27
C SER A 94 42.98 3.77 3.90
N TRP A 95 42.33 4.77 3.29
CA TRP A 95 41.04 5.28 3.78
C TRP A 95 39.95 4.19 3.74
N GLN A 96 39.86 3.41 2.67
CA GLN A 96 38.92 2.28 2.59
C GLN A 96 39.20 1.21 3.65
N THR A 97 40.46 0.92 3.95
CA THR A 97 40.85 -0.04 4.99
C THR A 97 40.54 0.51 6.38
N GLU A 98 40.78 1.79 6.61
CA GLU A 98 40.49 2.47 7.88
C GLU A 98 38.98 2.67 8.12
N SER A 99 38.21 2.94 7.07
CA SER A 99 36.75 3.10 7.14
C SER A 99 35.96 1.79 6.95
N ALA A 100 36.63 0.68 6.63
CA ALA A 100 35.99 -0.63 6.43
C ALA A 100 35.14 -1.09 7.63
N PRO A 101 35.57 -0.93 8.91
CA PRO A 101 34.75 -1.33 10.06
C PRO A 101 33.46 -0.50 10.18
N THR A 102 33.54 0.81 9.99
CA THR A 102 32.36 1.70 10.03
C THR A 102 31.39 1.41 8.88
N LEU A 103 31.91 1.13 7.68
CA LEU A 103 31.09 0.70 6.54
C LEU A 103 30.43 -0.66 6.81
N ALA A 104 31.11 -1.58 7.49
CA ALA A 104 30.54 -2.86 7.87
C ALA A 104 29.33 -2.68 8.80
N TYR A 105 29.40 -1.81 9.80
CA TYR A 105 28.25 -1.53 10.70
C TYR A 105 27.02 -1.00 9.97
N LEU A 106 27.22 -0.26 8.88
CA LEU A 106 26.12 0.27 8.06
C LEU A 106 25.55 -0.77 7.10
N LEU A 107 26.39 -1.64 6.52
CA LEU A 107 25.99 -2.58 5.46
C LEU A 107 25.52 -3.94 5.99
N VAL A 108 26.11 -4.43 7.08
CA VAL A 108 25.81 -5.77 7.61
C VAL A 108 24.35 -5.94 8.02
N PRO A 109 23.66 -4.96 8.66
CA PRO A 109 22.23 -5.09 8.95
C PRO A 109 21.39 -5.43 7.72
N ASP A 110 21.64 -4.78 6.59
CA ASP A 110 20.89 -5.01 5.35
C ASP A 110 21.20 -6.41 4.76
N GLN A 111 22.46 -6.86 4.86
CA GLN A 111 22.86 -8.21 4.45
C GLN A 111 22.21 -9.29 5.34
N CYS A 112 22.22 -9.08 6.66
CA CYS A 112 21.53 -9.92 7.63
C CYS A 112 20.03 -9.99 7.33
N GLU A 113 19.39 -8.87 7.01
CA GLU A 113 17.97 -8.84 6.65
C GLU A 113 17.68 -9.64 5.36
N GLN A 114 18.52 -9.52 4.33
CA GLN A 114 18.39 -10.33 3.11
C GLN A 114 18.55 -11.83 3.41
N ARG A 115 19.49 -12.20 4.27
CA ARG A 115 19.70 -13.59 4.68
C ARG A 115 18.54 -14.15 5.48
N LEU A 116 18.03 -13.41 6.46
CA LEU A 116 16.87 -13.77 7.28
C LEU A 116 15.62 -13.98 6.43
N ARG A 117 15.40 -13.12 5.42
CA ARG A 117 14.32 -13.32 4.44
C ARG A 117 14.52 -14.57 3.58
N GLY A 118 15.77 -14.90 3.25
CA GLY A 118 16.13 -16.10 2.51
C GLY A 118 15.98 -17.40 3.30
N SER A 119 16.03 -17.37 4.63
CA SER A 119 15.92 -18.55 5.51
C SER A 119 16.93 -19.69 5.23
N HIS A 120 18.09 -19.36 4.66
CA HIS A 120 19.16 -20.34 4.43
C HIS A 120 20.09 -20.41 5.63
N PRO A 121 20.50 -21.61 6.11
CA PRO A 121 21.47 -21.73 7.18
C PRO A 121 22.80 -21.03 6.84
N LEU A 122 23.45 -20.48 7.86
CA LEU A 122 24.77 -19.87 7.71
C LEU A 122 25.84 -20.95 7.50
N THR A 123 26.86 -20.62 6.71
CA THR A 123 28.10 -21.40 6.70
C THR A 123 28.93 -21.11 7.95
N ASP A 124 29.84 -22.01 8.31
CA ASP A 124 30.71 -21.83 9.48
C ASP A 124 31.56 -20.54 9.39
N ASP A 125 32.03 -20.19 8.19
CA ASP A 125 32.79 -18.96 7.93
C ASP A 125 31.94 -17.71 8.13
N GLU A 126 30.68 -17.75 7.68
CA GLU A 126 29.73 -16.64 7.85
C GLU A 126 29.34 -16.46 9.32
N ALA A 127 29.11 -17.56 10.04
CA ALA A 127 28.80 -17.52 11.47
C ALA A 127 29.99 -17.00 12.29
N ALA A 128 31.21 -17.43 11.97
CA ALA A 128 32.43 -16.91 12.60
C ALA A 128 32.62 -15.41 12.32
N TYR A 129 32.35 -14.96 11.09
CA TYR A 129 32.40 -13.54 10.74
C TYR A 129 31.42 -12.70 11.57
N LEU A 130 30.15 -13.11 11.63
CA LEU A 130 29.14 -12.40 12.42
C LEU A 130 29.45 -12.40 13.92
N PHE A 131 30.03 -13.48 14.44
CA PHE A 131 30.42 -13.53 15.85
C PHE A 131 31.60 -12.61 16.18
N ASN A 132 32.61 -12.53 15.30
CA ASN A 132 33.70 -11.59 15.48
C ASN A 132 33.20 -10.14 15.44
N LEU A 133 32.31 -9.83 14.50
CA LEU A 133 31.68 -8.52 14.41
C LEU A 133 30.85 -8.19 15.66
N LEU A 134 30.14 -9.18 16.22
CA LEU A 134 29.40 -9.03 17.47
C LEU A 134 30.33 -8.62 18.63
N LYS A 135 31.48 -9.27 18.76
CA LYS A 135 32.50 -8.94 19.77
C LYS A 135 33.10 -7.55 19.56
N GLU A 136 33.35 -7.16 18.32
CA GLU A 136 33.85 -5.83 17.97
C GLU A 136 32.86 -4.72 18.35
N CYS A 137 31.56 -4.96 18.12
CA CYS A 137 30.51 -4.03 18.54
C CYS A 137 30.43 -3.87 20.07
N GLU A 138 30.71 -4.91 20.85
CA GLU A 138 30.77 -4.81 22.33
C GLU A 138 32.04 -4.15 22.86
N ALA A 139 33.17 -4.34 22.17
CA ALA A 139 34.46 -3.80 22.60
C ALA A 139 34.67 -2.32 22.25
N GLY A 140 33.84 -1.75 21.36
CA GLY A 140 33.96 -0.38 20.89
C GLY A 140 33.68 0.68 21.97
N THR A 141 34.41 1.79 21.96
CA THR A 141 34.13 2.96 22.81
C THR A 141 32.92 3.75 22.30
N GLU A 142 32.13 4.30 23.23
CA GLU A 142 31.01 5.23 22.95
C GLU A 142 31.48 6.38 22.04
N GLY A 143 30.79 6.62 20.92
CA GLY A 143 31.12 7.65 19.93
C GLY A 143 30.03 7.86 18.87
N ASP A 144 30.32 8.62 17.82
CA ASP A 144 29.34 9.09 16.80
C ASP A 144 28.64 7.96 15.98
N ASP A 145 29.03 6.69 16.15
CA ASP A 145 28.47 5.51 15.46
C ASP A 145 27.65 4.55 16.37
N GLU A 146 27.28 4.95 17.59
CA GLU A 146 26.59 4.04 18.55
C GLU A 146 25.30 3.41 18.02
N ASP A 147 24.44 4.18 17.34
CA ASP A 147 23.19 3.66 16.78
C ASP A 147 23.47 2.62 15.67
N ALA A 148 24.49 2.85 14.83
CA ALA A 148 24.88 1.92 13.78
C ALA A 148 25.48 0.63 14.37
N LYS A 149 26.31 0.75 15.41
CA LYS A 149 26.87 -0.40 16.14
C LYS A 149 25.78 -1.19 16.85
N SER A 150 24.84 -0.54 17.53
CA SER A 150 23.74 -1.23 18.23
C SER A 150 22.85 -2.00 17.25
N LYS A 151 22.53 -1.40 16.10
CA LYS A 151 21.82 -2.08 15.02
C LYS A 151 22.60 -3.25 14.45
N CYS A 152 23.91 -3.09 14.20
CA CYS A 152 24.78 -4.15 13.73
C CYS A 152 24.86 -5.32 14.74
N ARG A 153 25.03 -5.01 16.03
CA ARG A 153 25.05 -5.97 17.13
C ARG A 153 23.77 -6.80 17.17
N SER A 154 22.60 -6.14 17.12
CA SER A 154 21.30 -6.81 17.10
C SER A 154 21.09 -7.64 15.82
N ALA A 155 21.56 -7.16 14.66
CA ALA A 155 21.49 -7.89 13.40
C ALA A 155 22.37 -9.15 13.40
N ALA A 156 23.61 -9.05 13.86
CA ALA A 156 24.53 -10.17 13.97
C ALA A 156 24.00 -11.23 14.94
N ALA A 157 23.63 -10.84 16.17
CA ALA A 157 23.08 -11.75 17.17
C ALA A 157 21.78 -12.41 16.69
N GLY A 158 20.85 -11.62 16.13
CA GLY A 158 19.57 -12.11 15.61
C GLY A 158 19.75 -13.14 14.49
N THR A 159 20.69 -12.88 13.57
CA THR A 159 20.98 -13.76 12.43
C THR A 159 21.69 -15.04 12.86
N LEU A 160 22.65 -14.94 13.79
CA LEU A 160 23.33 -16.10 14.37
C LEU A 160 22.35 -17.06 15.02
N ILE A 161 21.43 -16.56 15.84
CA ILE A 161 20.45 -17.41 16.53
C ILE A 161 19.43 -18.02 15.55
N ALA A 162 18.97 -17.25 14.55
CA ALA A 162 17.93 -17.71 13.65
C ALA A 162 18.43 -18.66 12.54
N LEU A 163 19.69 -18.55 12.11
CA LEU A 163 20.23 -19.29 10.95
C LEU A 163 21.53 -20.05 11.23
N GLY A 164 22.16 -19.86 12.39
CA GLY A 164 23.47 -20.42 12.74
C GLY A 164 23.44 -21.54 13.78
N ASP A 165 22.29 -22.18 14.02
CA ASP A 165 22.09 -23.12 15.13
C ASP A 165 23.14 -24.24 15.20
N ALA A 166 23.46 -24.86 14.05
CA ALA A 166 24.47 -25.92 13.96
C ALA A 166 25.88 -25.48 14.38
N TRP A 167 26.23 -24.22 14.11
CA TRP A 167 27.52 -23.63 14.49
C TRP A 167 27.52 -23.20 15.96
N LEU A 168 26.42 -22.63 16.45
CA LEU A 168 26.26 -22.19 17.85
C LEU A 168 26.34 -23.35 18.84
N VAL A 169 25.79 -24.52 18.50
CA VAL A 169 25.91 -25.74 19.34
C VAL A 169 27.37 -26.12 19.57
N GLN A 170 28.26 -25.83 18.61
CA GLN A 170 29.70 -26.12 18.70
C GLN A 170 30.48 -25.00 19.39
N HIS A 171 29.89 -23.82 19.58
CA HIS A 171 30.54 -22.63 20.13
C HIS A 171 29.70 -22.02 21.28
N PRO A 172 29.73 -22.60 22.49
CA PRO A 172 28.88 -22.18 23.61
C PRO A 172 29.09 -20.73 24.05
N GLU A 173 30.31 -20.19 23.94
CA GLU A 173 30.60 -18.78 24.23
C GLU A 173 29.84 -17.85 23.27
N ALA A 174 29.83 -18.18 21.98
CA ALA A 174 29.11 -17.41 20.97
C ALA A 174 27.60 -17.49 21.16
N GLN A 175 27.11 -18.68 21.52
CA GLN A 175 25.72 -18.90 21.87
C GLN A 175 25.30 -18.03 23.06
N GLN A 176 26.07 -18.05 24.16
CA GLN A 176 25.78 -17.26 25.35
C GLN A 176 25.72 -15.76 25.04
N LEU A 177 26.70 -15.25 24.29
CA LEU A 177 26.77 -13.83 23.95
C LEU A 177 25.60 -13.38 23.07
N ALA A 178 25.29 -14.14 22.02
CA ALA A 178 24.17 -13.82 21.13
C ALA A 178 22.83 -13.82 21.90
N PHE A 179 22.63 -14.80 22.80
CA PHE A 179 21.43 -14.85 23.63
C PHE A 179 21.33 -13.70 24.63
N GLU A 180 22.46 -13.25 25.19
CA GLU A 180 22.51 -12.10 26.11
C GLU A 180 22.09 -10.81 25.41
N VAL A 181 22.56 -10.58 24.18
CA VAL A 181 22.15 -9.43 23.35
C VAL A 181 20.65 -9.46 23.08
N VAL A 182 20.10 -10.61 22.67
CA VAL A 182 18.66 -10.75 22.39
C VAL A 182 17.82 -10.57 23.66
N ARG A 183 18.23 -11.15 24.80
CA ARG A 183 17.54 -10.96 26.08
C ARG A 183 17.56 -9.52 26.55
N THR A 184 18.69 -8.84 26.41
CA THR A 184 18.85 -7.42 26.74
C THR A 184 17.91 -6.58 25.90
N GLY A 185 17.90 -6.77 24.57
CA GLY A 185 16.99 -6.00 23.72
C GLY A 185 15.50 -6.31 23.94
N VAL A 186 15.13 -7.54 24.34
CA VAL A 186 13.75 -7.84 24.81
C VAL A 186 13.43 -7.14 26.14
N ALA A 187 14.38 -7.07 27.07
CA ALA A 187 14.21 -6.40 28.36
C ALA A 187 14.07 -4.88 28.21
N GLU A 188 14.78 -4.30 27.24
CA GLU A 188 14.74 -2.88 26.87
C GLU A 188 13.48 -2.48 26.07
N VAL A 189 12.65 -3.44 25.65
CA VAL A 189 11.37 -3.13 25.00
C VAL A 189 10.55 -2.22 25.92
N ALA A 190 10.20 -1.07 25.34
CA ALA A 190 9.44 0.02 25.92
C ALA A 190 8.28 -0.49 26.79
N SER A 191 8.17 0.05 28.00
CA SER A 191 7.14 -0.37 28.96
C SER A 191 6.30 0.79 29.47
N THR A 192 6.72 2.03 29.20
CA THR A 192 5.93 3.24 29.45
C THR A 192 5.16 3.66 28.21
N VAL A 193 4.14 4.49 28.39
CA VAL A 193 3.29 4.96 27.29
C VAL A 193 4.10 5.88 26.35
N GLU A 194 4.95 6.72 26.93
CA GLU A 194 5.81 7.68 26.23
C GLU A 194 6.84 6.96 25.36
N GLU A 195 7.51 5.94 25.89
CA GLU A 195 8.48 5.14 25.13
C GLU A 195 7.80 4.40 23.96
N ILE A 196 6.65 3.75 24.21
CA ILE A 196 5.92 3.01 23.18
C ILE A 196 5.43 3.96 22.06
N ARG A 197 5.04 5.19 22.42
CA ARG A 197 4.71 6.23 21.43
C ARG A 197 5.96 6.75 20.71
N GLY A 198 7.05 6.94 21.44
CA GLY A 198 8.35 7.35 20.90
C GLY A 198 8.84 6.38 19.82
N GLN A 199 8.74 5.07 20.06
CA GLN A 199 9.11 4.03 19.09
C GLN A 199 8.33 4.10 17.77
N ARG A 200 7.10 4.65 17.77
CA ARG A 200 6.31 4.84 16.54
C ARG A 200 6.75 6.06 15.73
N ALA A 201 7.22 7.10 16.42
CA ALA A 201 7.70 8.33 15.79
C ALA A 201 9.16 8.20 15.33
N GLU A 202 9.98 7.48 16.11
CA GLU A 202 11.37 7.16 15.80
C GLU A 202 11.44 5.99 14.82
N ARG A 203 11.27 6.29 13.53
CA ARG A 203 11.41 5.35 12.41
C ARG A 203 12.82 4.74 12.24
N PHE A 204 13.72 4.94 13.20
CA PHE A 204 15.17 4.77 13.05
C PHE A 204 15.76 3.59 13.83
N ARG A 205 15.06 3.01 14.83
CA ARG A 205 15.58 1.86 15.59
C ARG A 205 15.10 0.53 15.01
N GLY A 206 15.55 0.21 13.80
CA GLY A 206 15.27 -1.07 13.12
C GLY A 206 16.00 -2.29 13.75
N GLU A 207 16.24 -2.27 15.06
CA GLU A 207 16.96 -3.31 15.80
C GLU A 207 16.02 -4.44 16.24
N LEU A 208 14.81 -4.08 16.68
CA LEU A 208 13.83 -5.00 17.24
C LEU A 208 13.36 -6.06 16.22
N LYS A 209 13.42 -5.77 14.92
CA LYS A 209 13.11 -6.77 13.88
C LYS A 209 14.09 -7.95 13.88
N PHE A 210 15.37 -7.71 14.15
CA PHE A 210 16.37 -8.78 14.20
C PHE A 210 16.19 -9.62 15.46
N ILE A 211 15.88 -8.96 16.59
CA ILE A 211 15.50 -9.62 17.84
C ILE A 211 14.24 -10.47 17.64
N ALA A 212 13.24 -9.96 16.91
CA ALA A 212 12.02 -10.70 16.60
C ALA A 212 12.30 -11.99 15.81
N HIS A 213 13.24 -11.99 14.86
CA HIS A 213 13.65 -13.21 14.17
C HIS A 213 14.22 -14.27 15.13
N ALA A 214 15.15 -13.87 16.01
CA ALA A 214 15.73 -14.79 16.99
C ALA A 214 14.69 -15.32 17.99
N VAL A 215 13.85 -14.44 18.54
CA VAL A 215 12.79 -14.83 19.49
C VAL A 215 11.80 -15.80 18.84
N MET A 216 11.40 -15.55 17.59
CA MET A 216 10.49 -16.44 16.87
C MET A 216 11.12 -17.81 16.59
N HIS A 217 12.39 -17.85 16.17
CA HIS A 217 13.10 -19.10 15.96
C HIS A 217 13.12 -19.95 17.24
N GLN A 218 13.44 -19.32 18.38
CA GLN A 218 13.50 -20.01 19.68
C GLN A 218 12.12 -20.42 20.19
N TRP A 219 11.09 -19.61 19.97
CA TRP A 219 9.71 -19.99 20.32
C TRP A 219 9.18 -21.15 19.47
N LEU A 220 9.61 -21.27 18.21
CA LEU A 220 9.25 -22.37 17.31
C LEU A 220 9.96 -23.68 17.62
N ALA A 221 11.21 -23.63 18.09
CA ALA A 221 12.03 -24.81 18.39
C ALA A 221 11.45 -25.72 19.50
N ASP A 222 10.48 -25.23 20.28
CA ASP A 222 9.75 -25.98 21.32
C ASP A 222 10.65 -26.71 22.35
N GLY A 223 11.78 -26.10 22.70
CA GLY A 223 12.75 -26.63 23.64
C GLY A 223 12.54 -26.16 25.10
N ASP A 224 13.57 -26.36 25.92
CA ASP A 224 13.59 -25.79 27.28
C ASP A 224 13.55 -24.25 27.21
N GLY A 225 12.71 -23.63 28.04
CA GLY A 225 12.58 -22.16 28.09
C GLY A 225 11.52 -21.55 27.15
N VAL A 226 10.66 -22.35 26.51
CA VAL A 226 9.57 -21.86 25.64
C VAL A 226 8.69 -20.78 26.29
N GLN A 227 8.48 -20.82 27.60
CA GLN A 227 7.71 -19.78 28.31
C GLN A 227 8.41 -18.41 28.32
N GLU A 228 9.75 -18.39 28.38
CA GLU A 228 10.55 -17.16 28.29
C GLU A 228 10.35 -16.52 26.92
N TRP A 229 10.55 -17.33 25.86
CA TRP A 229 10.44 -16.86 24.48
C TRP A 229 9.00 -16.51 24.10
N GLU A 230 8.01 -17.21 24.63
CA GLU A 230 6.60 -16.85 24.48
C GLU A 230 6.29 -15.48 25.08
N ALA A 231 6.77 -15.19 26.29
CA ALA A 231 6.62 -13.87 26.90
C ALA A 231 7.36 -12.78 26.08
N ALA A 232 8.52 -13.11 25.51
CA ALA A 232 9.27 -12.23 24.61
C ALA A 232 8.49 -11.92 23.32
N VAL A 233 7.82 -12.91 22.71
CA VAL A 233 6.95 -12.70 21.54
C VAL A 233 5.85 -11.68 21.85
N VAL A 234 5.12 -11.85 22.96
CA VAL A 234 4.03 -10.92 23.31
C VAL A 234 4.58 -9.54 23.70
N ARG A 235 5.77 -9.48 24.30
CA ARG A 235 6.43 -8.21 24.62
C ARG A 235 6.82 -7.45 23.36
N LEU A 236 7.40 -8.12 22.36
CA LEU A 236 7.72 -7.52 21.06
C LEU A 236 6.46 -7.14 20.27
N LEU A 237 5.39 -7.94 20.33
CA LEU A 237 4.09 -7.60 19.71
C LEU A 237 3.49 -6.31 20.28
N THR A 238 3.79 -6.01 21.55
CA THR A 238 3.29 -4.85 22.30
C THR A 238 4.35 -3.75 22.49
N SER A 239 5.39 -3.73 21.65
CA SER A 239 6.45 -2.70 21.70
C SER A 239 6.02 -1.37 21.11
N GLY A 240 5.17 -1.40 20.08
CA GLY A 240 4.86 -0.24 19.23
C GLY A 240 5.69 -0.19 17.95
N ASP A 241 6.69 -1.08 17.80
CA ASP A 241 7.50 -1.22 16.58
C ASP A 241 6.77 -2.07 15.53
N THR A 242 6.49 -1.45 14.39
CA THR A 242 5.78 -2.08 13.27
C THR A 242 6.63 -3.08 12.49
N GLU A 243 7.95 -2.87 12.41
CA GLU A 243 8.86 -3.78 11.71
C GLU A 243 9.02 -5.08 12.50
N ALA A 244 9.20 -4.97 13.82
CA ALA A 244 9.23 -6.13 14.71
C ALA A 244 7.92 -6.92 14.64
N THR A 245 6.78 -6.24 14.70
CA THR A 245 5.45 -6.87 14.55
C THR A 245 5.33 -7.58 13.20
N ALA A 246 5.75 -6.95 12.11
CA ALA A 246 5.69 -7.54 10.77
C ALA A 246 6.54 -8.82 10.69
N VAL A 247 7.73 -8.84 11.30
CA VAL A 247 8.57 -10.04 11.40
C VAL A 247 7.88 -11.14 12.20
N LEU A 248 7.35 -10.83 13.40
CA LEU A 248 6.66 -11.82 14.24
C LEU A 248 5.52 -12.49 13.47
N ILE A 249 4.67 -11.70 12.84
CA ILE A 249 3.50 -12.18 12.10
C ILE A 249 3.91 -12.92 10.82
N GLY A 250 4.90 -12.42 10.09
CA GLY A 250 5.41 -13.09 8.89
C GLY A 250 5.99 -14.47 9.18
N VAL A 251 6.85 -14.58 10.20
CA VAL A 251 7.46 -15.85 10.61
C VAL A 251 6.40 -16.79 11.19
N ALA A 252 5.47 -16.29 12.01
CA ALA A 252 4.39 -17.09 12.57
C ALA A 252 3.45 -17.62 11.48
N TYR A 253 3.12 -16.81 10.47
CA TYR A 253 2.28 -17.22 9.34
C TYR A 253 2.96 -18.29 8.47
N ALA A 254 4.26 -18.17 8.22
CA ALA A 254 5.05 -19.17 7.50
C ALA A 254 5.07 -20.52 8.24
N ASN A 255 5.05 -20.50 9.58
CA ASN A 255 5.07 -21.69 10.44
C ASN A 255 3.71 -21.99 11.09
N ARG A 256 2.60 -21.47 10.53
CA ARG A 256 1.27 -21.55 11.15
C ARG A 256 0.77 -22.97 11.37
N GLU A 257 1.13 -23.89 10.49
CA GLU A 257 0.76 -25.31 10.61
C GLU A 257 1.44 -25.96 11.82
N GLN A 258 2.71 -25.64 12.07
CA GLN A 258 3.45 -26.09 13.26
C GLN A 258 2.89 -25.44 14.53
N LEU A 259 2.55 -24.15 14.48
CA LEU A 259 2.00 -23.41 15.63
C LEU A 259 0.57 -23.84 16.00
N GLY A 260 -0.22 -24.33 15.04
CA GLY A 260 -1.60 -24.77 15.27
C GLY A 260 -2.45 -23.71 15.99
N ALA A 261 -2.97 -24.03 17.17
CA ALA A 261 -3.79 -23.12 17.96
C ALA A 261 -3.04 -21.86 18.44
N ALA A 262 -1.71 -21.93 18.61
CA ALA A 262 -0.92 -20.80 19.08
C ALA A 262 -0.92 -19.63 18.09
N TRP A 263 -1.06 -19.92 16.79
CA TRP A 263 -1.22 -18.90 15.74
C TRP A 263 -2.46 -18.03 15.99
N TRP A 264 -3.62 -18.63 16.22
CA TRP A 264 -4.86 -17.90 16.49
C TRP A 264 -4.79 -17.13 17.82
N ARG A 265 -4.06 -17.66 18.81
CA ARG A 265 -3.84 -16.95 20.09
C ARG A 265 -2.93 -15.74 19.94
N LEU A 266 -1.93 -15.80 19.07
CA LEU A 266 -1.07 -14.66 18.73
C LEU A 266 -1.89 -13.54 18.08
N LEU A 267 -2.71 -13.88 17.08
CA LEU A 267 -3.60 -12.91 16.42
C LEU A 267 -4.60 -12.29 17.42
N ARG A 268 -5.15 -13.11 18.32
CA ARG A 268 -6.03 -12.64 19.40
C ARG A 268 -5.32 -11.69 20.37
N ALA A 269 -4.06 -11.98 20.75
CA ALA A 269 -3.25 -11.09 21.57
C ALA A 269 -3.00 -9.75 20.86
N GLY A 270 -2.72 -9.79 19.56
CA GLY A 270 -2.61 -8.60 18.71
C GLY A 270 -3.91 -7.79 18.66
N LEU A 271 -5.05 -8.46 18.52
CA LEU A 271 -6.36 -7.79 18.55
C LEU A 271 -6.66 -7.14 19.92
N PHE A 272 -6.26 -7.78 21.03
CA PHE A 272 -6.33 -7.13 22.34
C PHE A 272 -5.42 -5.91 22.43
N TRP A 273 -4.21 -6.01 21.88
CA TRP A 273 -3.26 -4.90 21.84
C TRP A 273 -3.80 -3.72 21.04
N SER A 274 -4.43 -3.94 19.88
CA SER A 274 -4.99 -2.86 19.07
C SER A 274 -6.04 -2.04 19.83
N GLY A 275 -6.84 -2.68 20.69
CA GLY A 275 -7.77 -1.99 21.58
C GLY A 275 -7.10 -1.33 22.79
N LEU A 276 -6.18 -2.03 23.47
CA LEU A 276 -5.47 -1.49 24.63
C LEU A 276 -4.62 -0.27 24.26
N ASN A 277 -4.00 -0.28 23.08
CA ASN A 277 -3.16 0.80 22.61
C ASN A 277 -3.96 2.10 22.39
N VAL A 278 -5.18 2.01 21.85
CA VAL A 278 -6.08 3.18 21.71
C VAL A 278 -6.44 3.78 23.07
N LEU A 279 -6.50 2.96 24.12
CA LEU A 279 -6.77 3.40 25.49
C LEU A 279 -5.55 4.01 26.21
N ALA A 280 -4.40 4.12 25.54
CA ALA A 280 -3.19 4.68 26.16
C ALA A 280 -3.45 6.10 26.75
N PRO A 281 -3.00 6.37 27.99
CA PRO A 281 -3.09 7.69 28.62
C PRO A 281 -2.48 8.78 27.73
N HIS A 282 -3.14 9.92 27.57
CA HIS A 282 -2.64 11.08 26.82
C HIS A 282 -1.91 12.05 27.78
N HIS A 283 -1.16 12.99 27.22
CA HIS A 283 -0.53 14.03 28.04
C HIS A 283 -1.60 14.83 28.81
N GLY A 284 -1.51 14.82 30.14
CA GLY A 284 -2.45 15.47 31.05
C GLY A 284 -3.53 14.56 31.65
N ASP A 285 -3.53 13.26 31.37
CA ASP A 285 -4.33 12.30 32.14
C ASP A 285 -3.76 12.08 33.55
N ASP A 286 -4.59 11.54 34.45
CA ASP A 286 -4.19 11.24 35.82
C ASP A 286 -3.22 10.04 35.89
N GLU A 287 -2.37 10.02 36.92
CA GLU A 287 -1.45 8.91 37.20
C GLU A 287 -2.20 7.57 37.41
N GLU A 288 -3.48 7.62 37.80
CA GLU A 288 -4.28 6.41 38.02
C GLU A 288 -4.62 5.70 36.71
N ALA A 289 -4.91 6.46 35.64
CA ALA A 289 -5.14 5.93 34.30
C ALA A 289 -3.88 5.28 33.74
N GLU A 290 -2.71 5.88 33.97
CA GLU A 290 -1.42 5.30 33.57
C GLU A 290 -1.15 3.99 34.31
N ARG A 291 -1.27 3.96 35.63
CA ARG A 291 -1.11 2.72 36.41
C ARG A 291 -2.08 1.63 35.98
N ALA A 292 -3.35 1.97 35.73
CA ALA A 292 -4.35 1.02 35.27
C ALA A 292 -4.00 0.43 33.89
N TRP A 293 -3.55 1.28 32.97
CA TRP A 293 -3.13 0.87 31.64
C TRP A 293 -1.89 -0.04 31.70
N LEU A 294 -0.88 0.33 32.49
CA LEU A 294 0.33 -0.47 32.72
C LEU A 294 0.01 -1.86 33.31
N MET A 295 -0.97 -1.95 34.21
CA MET A 295 -1.44 -3.25 34.72
C MET A 295 -2.07 -4.11 33.62
N TRP A 296 -2.84 -3.51 32.71
CA TRP A 296 -3.40 -4.24 31.57
C TRP A 296 -2.34 -4.66 30.56
N LEU A 297 -1.35 -3.82 30.30
CA LEU A 297 -0.20 -4.16 29.46
C LEU A 297 0.59 -5.33 30.07
N ALA A 298 0.90 -5.27 31.37
CA ALA A 298 1.59 -6.34 32.08
C ALA A 298 0.79 -7.66 32.05
N ARG A 299 -0.55 -7.58 32.14
CA ARG A 299 -1.42 -8.75 32.00
C ARG A 299 -1.41 -9.31 30.58
N LEU A 300 -1.45 -8.44 29.57
CA LEU A 300 -1.37 -8.85 28.17
C LEU A 300 -0.03 -9.52 27.85
N ARG A 301 1.09 -8.97 28.34
CA ARG A 301 2.44 -9.57 28.17
C ARG A 301 2.63 -10.93 28.84
N ARG A 302 1.72 -11.31 29.74
CA ARG A 302 1.67 -12.65 30.37
C ARG A 302 0.61 -13.54 29.73
N PHE A 303 -0.01 -13.12 28.63
CA PHE A 303 -1.04 -13.89 27.93
C PHE A 303 -0.41 -15.13 27.31
N PRO A 304 -0.81 -16.34 27.72
CA PRO A 304 -0.19 -17.56 27.19
C PRO A 304 -0.59 -17.78 25.74
N LEU A 305 0.38 -18.00 24.86
CA LEU A 305 0.17 -18.31 23.45
C LEU A 305 0.03 -19.82 23.22
N ARG A 306 0.75 -20.65 23.97
CA ARG A 306 0.56 -22.11 24.01
C ARG A 306 -0.40 -22.46 25.15
N GLY A 307 -1.69 -22.46 24.85
CA GLY A 307 -2.75 -22.66 25.84
C GLY A 307 -3.96 -23.41 25.26
N SER A 308 -5.14 -23.15 25.82
CA SER A 308 -6.40 -23.73 25.33
C SER A 308 -6.58 -23.52 23.83
N ASN A 309 -7.11 -24.53 23.13
CA ASN A 309 -7.42 -24.47 21.70
C ASN A 309 -8.11 -23.14 21.37
N ALA A 310 -7.54 -22.41 20.42
CA ALA A 310 -8.11 -21.20 19.85
C ALA A 310 -8.40 -21.45 18.38
N THR A 311 -9.46 -20.82 17.93
CA THR A 311 -10.00 -20.94 16.58
C THR A 311 -10.08 -19.56 15.96
N PRO A 312 -10.26 -19.46 14.63
CA PRO A 312 -10.56 -18.18 13.98
C PRO A 312 -11.75 -17.45 14.62
N ASP A 313 -12.73 -18.19 15.17
CA ASP A 313 -13.91 -17.63 15.83
C ASP A 313 -13.60 -16.87 17.12
N ASP A 314 -12.41 -17.07 17.70
CA ASP A 314 -11.94 -16.30 18.86
C ASP A 314 -11.51 -14.86 18.50
N LEU A 315 -11.41 -14.51 17.21
CA LEU A 315 -11.09 -13.16 16.71
C LEU A 315 -12.34 -12.27 16.66
N ASP A 316 -12.85 -11.94 17.85
CA ASP A 316 -14.09 -11.19 18.06
C ASP A 316 -13.83 -9.67 18.13
N PHE A 317 -13.89 -8.98 16.99
CA PHE A 317 -13.69 -7.53 16.90
C PHE A 317 -14.74 -6.74 17.69
N GLU A 318 -16.02 -7.14 17.59
CA GLU A 318 -17.14 -6.46 18.24
C GLU A 318 -16.97 -6.38 19.76
N ARG A 319 -16.58 -7.51 20.38
CA ARG A 319 -16.34 -7.58 21.82
C ARG A 319 -15.20 -6.65 22.26
N ILE A 320 -14.13 -6.57 21.48
CA ILE A 320 -12.99 -5.71 21.82
C ILE A 320 -13.38 -4.24 21.70
N VAL A 321 -14.05 -3.85 20.61
CA VAL A 321 -14.55 -2.48 20.40
C VAL A 321 -15.50 -2.08 21.52
N THR A 322 -16.50 -2.92 21.83
CA THR A 322 -17.44 -2.68 22.94
C THR A 322 -16.71 -2.51 24.28
N GLY A 323 -15.65 -3.29 24.49
CA GLY A 323 -14.78 -3.20 25.64
C GLY A 323 -14.05 -1.85 25.72
N VAL A 324 -13.43 -1.43 24.61
CA VAL A 324 -12.72 -0.16 24.46
C VAL A 324 -13.66 1.01 24.70
N GLU A 325 -14.80 1.06 24.04
CA GLU A 325 -15.79 2.13 24.20
C GLU A 325 -16.29 2.26 25.64
N ARG A 326 -16.55 1.13 26.30
CA ARG A 326 -16.97 1.14 27.70
C ARG A 326 -15.89 1.70 28.62
N LEU A 327 -14.62 1.37 28.36
CA LEU A 327 -13.50 1.85 29.17
C LEU A 327 -13.19 3.33 28.90
N ASP A 328 -13.18 3.76 27.63
CA ASP A 328 -12.99 5.14 27.23
C ASP A 328 -14.11 6.04 27.79
N PHE A 329 -15.37 5.63 27.66
CA PHE A 329 -16.51 6.36 28.23
C PHE A 329 -16.37 6.53 29.75
N ARG A 330 -15.97 5.46 30.47
CA ARG A 330 -15.72 5.54 31.92
C ARG A 330 -14.58 6.50 32.26
N ARG A 331 -13.50 6.49 31.48
CA ARG A 331 -12.37 7.43 31.64
C ARG A 331 -12.84 8.88 31.43
N GLN A 332 -13.53 9.16 30.34
CA GLN A 332 -14.08 10.50 30.05
C GLN A 332 -15.06 10.97 31.13
N MET A 333 -15.94 10.10 31.63
CA MET A 333 -16.84 10.43 32.73
C MET A 333 -16.12 10.74 34.04
N ARG A 334 -15.00 10.08 34.35
CA ARG A 334 -14.17 10.41 35.52
C ARG A 334 -13.55 11.80 35.39
N LEU A 335 -12.96 12.11 34.23
CA LEU A 335 -12.40 13.43 33.94
C LEU A 335 -13.46 14.55 34.01
N TYR A 336 -14.67 14.27 33.51
CA TYR A 336 -15.80 15.21 33.61
C TYR A 336 -16.19 15.45 35.09
N ASN A 337 -16.29 14.38 35.89
CA ASN A 337 -16.68 14.47 37.28
C ASN A 337 -15.60 15.08 38.20
N SER A 338 -14.31 15.01 37.83
CA SER A 338 -13.21 15.57 38.61
C SER A 338 -13.10 17.10 38.51
N GLY A 339 -13.93 17.74 37.66
CA GLY A 339 -13.91 19.19 37.47
C GLY A 339 -12.74 19.68 36.60
N ALA A 340 -11.98 18.77 35.98
CA ALA A 340 -10.99 19.09 34.95
C ALA A 340 -11.72 19.57 33.67
N GLN A 341 -12.20 20.81 33.70
CA GLN A 341 -12.90 21.43 32.57
C GLN A 341 -11.95 21.75 31.43
N THR A 342 -11.59 20.75 30.62
CA THR A 342 -11.14 20.99 29.25
C THR A 342 -12.35 20.98 28.33
N TRP A 343 -12.94 22.15 28.05
CA TRP A 343 -13.74 22.57 26.87
C TRP A 343 -14.75 21.60 26.19
N ARG A 344 -15.04 20.44 26.76
CA ARG A 344 -15.96 19.44 26.21
C ARG A 344 -17.06 19.24 27.27
N GLY A 345 -18.31 19.39 26.85
CA GLY A 345 -19.48 19.17 27.72
C GLY A 345 -19.53 17.75 28.29
N LYS A 346 -20.64 17.40 28.94
CA LYS A 346 -20.85 16.06 29.50
C LYS A 346 -20.54 14.98 28.44
N PRO A 347 -19.63 14.02 28.72
CA PRO A 347 -19.35 12.93 27.80
C PRO A 347 -20.63 12.16 27.48
N GLU A 348 -20.91 12.01 26.19
CA GLU A 348 -21.94 11.09 25.71
C GLU A 348 -21.27 9.77 25.37
N ARG A 349 -21.99 8.67 25.55
CA ARG A 349 -21.50 7.36 25.14
C ARG A 349 -21.51 7.31 23.61
N ARG A 350 -20.39 7.72 23.01
CA ARG A 350 -20.17 7.58 21.56
C ARG A 350 -20.03 6.09 21.25
N ARG A 351 -20.82 5.63 20.29
CA ARG A 351 -20.66 4.32 19.66
C ARG A 351 -19.75 4.55 18.46
N SER A 352 -18.47 4.77 18.68
CA SER A 352 -17.56 5.10 17.58
C SER A 352 -16.12 4.75 17.92
N GLY A 353 -15.93 3.80 18.84
CA GLY A 353 -14.61 3.31 19.19
C GLY A 353 -13.91 2.77 17.95
N SER A 354 -12.62 3.08 17.80
CA SER A 354 -11.78 2.42 16.80
C SER A 354 -10.71 1.62 17.51
N LEU A 355 -10.21 0.62 16.82
CA LEU A 355 -8.97 -0.06 17.16
C LEU A 355 -7.80 0.68 16.51
N ASP A 356 -6.57 0.27 16.82
CA ASP A 356 -5.38 0.76 16.13
C ASP A 356 -5.33 0.16 14.71
N ASP A 357 -5.94 0.86 13.75
CA ASP A 357 -6.09 0.39 12.36
C ASP A 357 -4.74 0.17 11.67
N HIS A 358 -3.71 0.97 12.00
CA HIS A 358 -2.36 0.78 11.44
C HIS A 358 -1.70 -0.49 11.98
N PHE A 359 -1.84 -0.76 13.28
CA PHE A 359 -1.37 -2.03 13.83
C PHE A 359 -2.14 -3.22 13.24
N LEU A 360 -3.46 -3.09 13.05
CA LEU A 360 -4.29 -4.14 12.45
C LEU A 360 -3.89 -4.45 11.00
N SER A 361 -3.51 -3.44 10.21
CA SER A 361 -3.02 -3.67 8.84
C SER A 361 -1.74 -4.52 8.83
N VAL A 362 -0.83 -4.31 9.79
CA VAL A 362 0.37 -5.15 9.95
C VAL A 362 -0.01 -6.55 10.44
N LEU A 363 -0.89 -6.64 11.43
CA LEU A 363 -1.32 -7.90 12.05
C LEU A 363 -2.00 -8.86 11.04
N PHE A 364 -2.80 -8.32 10.13
CA PHE A 364 -3.56 -9.09 9.13
C PHE A 364 -2.97 -9.00 7.72
N ASN A 365 -1.73 -8.52 7.57
CA ASN A 365 -1.08 -8.40 6.27
C ASN A 365 -1.00 -9.75 5.51
N TRP A 366 -0.85 -10.86 6.25
CA TRP A 366 -0.86 -12.22 5.71
C TRP A 366 -2.18 -12.61 5.02
N LEU A 367 -3.30 -11.99 5.44
CA LEU A 367 -4.62 -12.19 4.83
C LEU A 367 -4.83 -11.18 3.69
N ILE A 368 -4.47 -9.91 3.91
CA ILE A 368 -4.71 -8.80 2.99
C ILE A 368 -3.88 -8.94 1.71
N ASP A 369 -2.56 -8.95 1.85
CA ASP A 369 -1.61 -9.03 0.73
C ASP A 369 -0.95 -10.41 0.60
N GLY A 370 -1.03 -11.23 1.65
CA GLY A 370 -0.51 -12.59 1.66
C GLY A 370 -1.44 -13.64 1.04
N GLY A 371 -0.98 -14.88 1.11
CA GLY A 371 -1.68 -16.06 0.56
C GLY A 371 -2.93 -16.48 1.33
N GLY A 372 -3.22 -15.88 2.48
CA GLY A 372 -4.30 -16.32 3.36
C GLY A 372 -4.02 -17.69 4.00
N THR A 373 -5.02 -18.29 4.64
CA THR A 373 -4.82 -19.57 5.34
C THR A 373 -4.55 -20.74 4.39
N GLY A 374 -4.97 -20.61 3.13
CA GLY A 374 -5.08 -21.70 2.15
C GLY A 374 -6.49 -22.30 2.11
N ASP A 375 -7.32 -22.03 3.12
CA ASP A 375 -8.75 -22.28 3.10
C ASP A 375 -9.48 -20.98 2.71
N ARG A 376 -9.93 -20.92 1.47
CA ARG A 376 -10.62 -19.75 0.92
C ARG A 376 -11.89 -19.39 1.69
N ARG A 377 -12.65 -20.38 2.18
CA ARG A 377 -13.89 -20.08 2.93
C ARG A 377 -13.55 -19.40 4.25
N LEU A 378 -12.54 -19.91 4.94
CA LEU A 378 -12.03 -19.28 6.15
C LEU A 378 -11.50 -17.86 5.90
N ASP A 379 -10.75 -17.66 4.81
CA ASP A 379 -10.23 -16.34 4.44
C ASP A 379 -11.34 -15.34 4.13
N THR A 380 -12.39 -15.79 3.43
CA THR A 380 -13.62 -15.02 3.18
C THR A 380 -14.31 -14.65 4.48
N ASP A 381 -14.55 -15.62 5.38
CA ASP A 381 -15.24 -15.38 6.65
C ASP A 381 -14.47 -14.39 7.54
N LEU A 382 -13.14 -14.47 7.56
CA LEU A 382 -12.29 -13.53 8.29
C LEU A 382 -12.33 -12.14 7.65
N ALA A 383 -12.24 -12.04 6.32
CA ALA A 383 -12.29 -10.75 5.63
C ALA A 383 -13.65 -10.07 5.80
N LEU A 384 -14.74 -10.83 5.78
CA LEU A 384 -16.08 -10.33 6.04
C LEU A 384 -16.28 -9.86 7.48
N ARG A 385 -15.72 -10.56 8.48
CA ARG A 385 -15.74 -10.09 9.88
C ARG A 385 -14.97 -8.79 10.08
N ILE A 386 -13.82 -8.65 9.43
CA ILE A 386 -13.03 -7.41 9.45
C ILE A 386 -13.84 -6.27 8.79
N TRP A 387 -14.47 -6.55 7.66
CA TRP A 387 -15.33 -5.58 6.98
C TRP A 387 -16.54 -5.18 7.83
N ASP A 388 -17.23 -6.12 8.48
CA ASP A 388 -18.37 -5.82 9.34
C ASP A 388 -17.99 -4.90 10.52
N TYR A 389 -16.82 -5.11 11.10
CA TYR A 389 -16.22 -4.20 12.07
C TYR A 389 -16.04 -2.79 11.48
N ASP A 390 -15.35 -2.66 10.34
CA ASP A 390 -15.04 -1.33 9.79
C ASP A 390 -16.29 -0.60 9.28
N ALA A 391 -17.23 -1.33 8.67
CA ALA A 391 -18.50 -0.80 8.19
C ALA A 391 -19.38 -0.35 9.36
N THR A 392 -19.43 -1.11 10.46
CA THR A 392 -20.14 -0.70 11.67
C THR A 392 -19.52 0.57 12.26
N ARG A 393 -18.20 0.61 12.41
CA ARG A 393 -17.48 1.81 12.87
C ARG A 393 -17.78 3.03 11.99
N ALA A 394 -17.72 2.87 10.66
CA ALA A 394 -17.96 3.94 9.70
C ALA A 394 -19.43 4.43 9.76
N ARG A 395 -20.39 3.51 9.89
CA ARG A 395 -21.81 3.82 10.06
C ARG A 395 -22.07 4.65 11.31
N GLU A 396 -21.49 4.27 12.44
CA GLU A 396 -21.76 4.97 13.69
C GLU A 396 -21.05 6.34 13.78
N ARG A 397 -20.05 6.59 12.92
CA ARG A 397 -19.39 7.90 12.71
C ARG A 397 -20.09 8.75 11.63
N GLU A 398 -21.40 8.57 11.46
CA GLU A 398 -22.22 9.25 10.45
C GLU A 398 -21.88 10.75 10.28
N LYS A 399 -21.58 11.17 9.05
CA LYS A 399 -21.09 12.52 8.76
C LYS A 399 -22.18 13.59 8.71
N ASN A 400 -23.41 13.21 8.38
CA ASN A 400 -24.48 14.16 8.08
C ASN A 400 -25.85 13.60 8.44
N LYS A 401 -26.88 14.44 8.35
CA LYS A 401 -28.27 14.09 8.67
C LYS A 401 -28.93 13.03 7.77
N TYR A 402 -28.22 12.52 6.75
CA TYR A 402 -28.77 11.62 5.74
C TYR A 402 -28.30 10.17 5.89
N GLY A 403 -27.53 9.83 6.91
CA GLY A 403 -27.04 8.46 7.10
C GLY A 403 -25.73 8.17 6.40
N GLU A 404 -24.98 9.18 5.92
CA GLU A 404 -23.72 8.94 5.21
C GLU A 404 -22.63 8.44 6.17
N TYR A 405 -22.06 7.29 5.85
CA TYR A 405 -21.01 6.68 6.65
C TYR A 405 -19.74 7.53 6.58
N ASP A 406 -18.90 7.42 7.61
CA ASP A 406 -17.55 7.95 7.56
C ASP A 406 -16.68 7.18 6.54
N LEU A 407 -15.47 7.67 6.29
CA LEU A 407 -14.50 6.95 5.46
C LEU A 407 -14.12 5.60 6.08
N PRO A 408 -13.86 4.57 5.27
CA PRO A 408 -13.15 3.37 5.71
C PRO A 408 -11.87 3.70 6.46
N SER A 409 -11.46 2.82 7.37
CA SER A 409 -10.22 3.01 8.11
C SER A 409 -9.03 3.03 7.14
N GLN A 410 -8.10 3.94 7.38
CA GLN A 410 -6.91 4.09 6.55
C GLN A 410 -6.04 2.82 6.66
N ASN A 411 -5.53 2.32 5.54
CA ASN A 411 -4.67 1.12 5.42
C ASN A 411 -5.28 -0.21 5.91
N PHE A 412 -6.51 -0.24 6.45
CA PHE A 412 -7.12 -1.49 6.92
C PHE A 412 -8.48 -1.72 6.25
N GLY A 413 -9.42 -0.79 6.42
CA GLY A 413 -10.73 -0.84 5.78
C GLY A 413 -10.67 -0.78 4.25
N TYR A 414 -9.78 0.02 3.68
CA TYR A 414 -9.59 0.03 2.23
C TYR A 414 -8.96 -1.27 1.71
N ASP A 415 -7.92 -1.75 2.39
CA ASP A 415 -7.18 -2.93 1.93
C ASP A 415 -8.00 -4.21 2.05
N ILE A 416 -8.88 -4.31 3.06
CA ILE A 416 -9.81 -5.44 3.16
C ILE A 416 -10.85 -5.44 2.04
N LEU A 417 -11.30 -4.27 1.56
CA LEU A 417 -12.20 -4.18 0.41
C LEU A 417 -11.51 -4.67 -0.88
N LEU A 418 -10.22 -4.36 -1.06
CA LEU A 418 -9.44 -4.91 -2.17
C LEU A 418 -9.31 -6.43 -2.08
N LYS A 419 -9.05 -6.96 -0.87
CA LYS A 419 -9.00 -8.40 -0.64
C LYS A 419 -10.35 -9.08 -0.92
N LEU A 420 -11.46 -8.50 -0.47
CA LEU A 420 -12.80 -9.00 -0.76
C LEU A 420 -13.10 -9.00 -2.26
N GLY A 421 -12.63 -7.99 -3.00
CA GLY A 421 -12.72 -7.98 -4.47
C GLY A 421 -11.98 -9.15 -5.11
N ALA A 422 -10.77 -9.47 -4.63
CA ALA A 422 -10.01 -10.63 -5.11
C ALA A 422 -10.68 -11.96 -4.73
N LEU A 423 -11.14 -12.11 -3.49
CA LEU A 423 -11.85 -13.30 -3.01
C LEU A 423 -13.17 -13.54 -3.74
N THR A 424 -13.83 -12.46 -4.16
CA THR A 424 -15.06 -12.53 -4.94
C THR A 424 -14.83 -13.21 -6.30
N ILE A 425 -13.77 -12.83 -7.02
CA ILE A 425 -13.46 -13.42 -8.33
C ILE A 425 -12.96 -14.85 -8.17
N ALA A 426 -12.17 -15.11 -7.13
CA ALA A 426 -11.65 -16.44 -6.84
C ALA A 426 -12.70 -17.41 -6.26
N ALA A 427 -13.92 -16.96 -5.98
CA ALA A 427 -14.96 -17.81 -5.43
C ALA A 427 -15.52 -18.80 -6.49
N PRO A 428 -15.81 -20.06 -6.12
CA PRO A 428 -16.51 -21.03 -6.94
C PRO A 428 -17.84 -20.50 -7.39
N GLN A 429 -18.26 -21.03 -8.54
CA GLN A 429 -19.54 -20.67 -9.12
C GLN A 429 -20.69 -20.96 -8.16
N GLY A 430 -21.45 -19.92 -7.82
CA GLY A 430 -22.60 -19.96 -6.91
C GLY A 430 -22.31 -19.45 -5.51
N GLU A 431 -21.04 -19.32 -5.10
CA GLU A 431 -20.64 -18.80 -3.78
C GLU A 431 -20.17 -17.34 -3.83
N GLU A 432 -20.02 -16.73 -5.02
CA GLU A 432 -19.46 -15.38 -5.14
C GLU A 432 -20.34 -14.34 -4.46
N ARG A 433 -21.67 -14.55 -4.51
CA ARG A 433 -22.67 -13.68 -3.87
C ARG A 433 -22.49 -13.56 -2.38
N GLU A 434 -22.08 -14.64 -1.71
CA GLU A 434 -21.82 -14.65 -0.26
C GLU A 434 -20.64 -13.73 0.11
N VAL A 435 -19.76 -13.41 -0.85
CA VAL A 435 -18.60 -12.53 -0.64
C VAL A 435 -18.94 -11.06 -0.92
N TRP A 436 -19.53 -10.75 -2.09
CA TRP A 436 -19.73 -9.36 -2.51
C TRP A 436 -21.02 -8.72 -1.96
N GLU A 437 -22.06 -9.51 -1.67
CA GLU A 437 -23.36 -8.97 -1.21
C GLU A 437 -23.26 -8.28 0.17
N PRO A 438 -22.54 -8.84 1.17
CA PRO A 438 -22.33 -8.15 2.45
C PRO A 438 -21.60 -6.79 2.31
N VAL A 439 -20.85 -6.58 1.23
CA VAL A 439 -20.25 -5.27 0.93
C VAL A 439 -21.28 -4.35 0.30
N LEU A 440 -21.94 -4.77 -0.78
CA LEU A 440 -22.87 -3.92 -1.53
C LEU A 440 -24.18 -3.61 -0.79
N CYS A 441 -24.58 -4.41 0.21
CA CYS A 441 -25.82 -4.20 0.96
C CYS A 441 -25.85 -2.90 1.76
N HIS A 442 -24.70 -2.28 2.05
CA HIS A 442 -24.64 -0.97 2.72
C HIS A 442 -25.17 0.18 1.84
N GLY A 443 -25.20 0.01 0.52
CA GLY A 443 -25.78 0.95 -0.44
C GLY A 443 -25.16 2.35 -0.43
N PRO A 444 -25.91 3.40 -0.85
CA PRO A 444 -25.35 4.74 -1.08
C PRO A 444 -24.85 5.44 0.18
N ALA A 445 -25.24 4.97 1.37
CA ALA A 445 -24.71 5.45 2.64
C ALA A 445 -23.20 5.20 2.77
N ALA A 446 -22.70 4.09 2.21
CA ALA A 446 -21.29 3.71 2.25
C ALA A 446 -20.54 3.98 0.93
N HIS A 447 -20.97 4.99 0.15
CA HIS A 447 -20.50 5.18 -1.23
C HIS A 447 -18.97 5.25 -1.37
N TYR A 448 -18.24 5.85 -0.43
CA TYR A 448 -16.76 5.86 -0.46
C TYR A 448 -16.15 4.45 -0.42
N ALA A 449 -16.69 3.57 0.44
CA ALA A 449 -16.27 2.19 0.53
C ALA A 449 -16.64 1.40 -0.72
N LEU A 450 -17.89 1.54 -1.18
CA LEU A 450 -18.37 0.80 -2.35
C LEU A 450 -17.64 1.21 -3.62
N GLN A 451 -17.36 2.51 -3.81
CA GLN A 451 -16.53 2.98 -4.93
C GLN A 451 -15.12 2.37 -4.90
N HIS A 452 -14.52 2.27 -3.71
CA HIS A 452 -13.21 1.64 -3.57
C HIS A 452 -13.25 0.13 -3.89
N PHE A 453 -14.25 -0.59 -3.37
CA PHE A 453 -14.48 -1.99 -3.67
C PHE A 453 -14.69 -2.24 -5.17
N ILE A 454 -15.59 -1.48 -5.79
CA ILE A 454 -15.91 -1.61 -7.23
C ILE A 454 -14.66 -1.34 -8.06
N ARG A 455 -13.94 -0.25 -7.80
CA ARG A 455 -12.69 0.05 -8.52
C ARG A 455 -11.65 -1.05 -8.30
N GLY A 456 -11.53 -1.55 -7.07
CA GLY A 456 -10.67 -2.68 -6.72
C GLY A 456 -10.99 -3.93 -7.53
N LEU A 457 -12.28 -4.25 -7.69
CA LEU A 457 -12.78 -5.36 -8.50
C LEU A 457 -12.36 -5.21 -9.98
N PHE A 458 -12.57 -4.03 -10.58
CA PHE A 458 -12.14 -3.79 -11.98
C PHE A 458 -10.62 -3.83 -12.16
N LEU A 459 -9.84 -3.39 -11.17
CA LEU A 459 -8.37 -3.47 -11.22
C LEU A 459 -7.86 -4.93 -11.26
N ARG A 460 -8.66 -5.91 -10.83
CA ARG A 460 -8.28 -7.34 -10.88
C ARG A 460 -8.12 -7.87 -12.30
N LEU A 461 -8.82 -7.30 -13.30
CA LEU A 461 -8.60 -7.59 -14.72
C LEU A 461 -7.16 -7.28 -15.19
N GLY A 462 -6.35 -6.59 -14.37
CA GLY A 462 -4.94 -6.36 -14.62
C GLY A 462 -3.95 -7.18 -13.86
N LYS A 463 -4.41 -8.12 -13.04
CA LYS A 463 -3.57 -8.94 -12.16
C LYS A 463 -3.62 -10.42 -12.54
N ASP A 464 -3.85 -10.72 -13.82
CA ASP A 464 -3.95 -12.08 -14.39
C ASP A 464 -5.04 -12.97 -13.76
N ASP A 465 -6.09 -12.35 -13.19
CA ASP A 465 -7.26 -13.07 -12.69
C ASP A 465 -8.12 -13.65 -13.83
N ASP A 466 -8.96 -14.63 -13.48
CA ASP A 466 -9.91 -15.25 -14.41
C ASP A 466 -10.94 -14.23 -14.93
N ALA A 467 -10.77 -13.85 -16.20
CA ALA A 467 -11.67 -12.93 -16.89
C ALA A 467 -13.11 -13.46 -17.03
N GLU A 468 -13.32 -14.77 -17.11
CA GLU A 468 -14.67 -15.35 -17.19
C GLU A 468 -15.36 -15.30 -15.83
N ALA A 469 -14.63 -15.58 -14.75
CA ALA A 469 -15.12 -15.38 -13.39
C ALA A 469 -15.44 -13.91 -13.12
N PHE A 470 -14.57 -13.00 -13.53
CA PHE A 470 -14.84 -11.56 -13.46
C PHE A 470 -16.12 -11.19 -14.20
N GLU A 471 -16.30 -11.61 -15.46
CA GLU A 471 -17.50 -11.25 -16.24
C GLU A 471 -18.80 -11.70 -15.57
N ARG A 472 -18.79 -12.89 -14.95
CA ARG A 472 -19.91 -13.44 -14.21
C ARG A 472 -20.24 -12.59 -12.98
N VAL A 473 -19.23 -12.28 -12.17
CA VAL A 473 -19.36 -11.43 -10.97
C VAL A 473 -19.80 -10.02 -11.35
N TRP A 474 -19.21 -9.45 -12.39
CA TRP A 474 -19.52 -8.11 -12.88
C TRP A 474 -20.99 -8.00 -13.29
N ARG A 475 -21.51 -8.96 -14.07
CA ARG A 475 -22.95 -9.00 -14.37
C ARG A 475 -23.78 -9.08 -13.09
N ALA A 476 -23.48 -10.04 -12.22
CA ALA A 476 -24.29 -10.30 -11.02
C ALA A 476 -24.37 -9.07 -10.09
N THR A 477 -23.23 -8.40 -9.88
CA THR A 477 -23.15 -7.17 -9.08
C THR A 477 -23.89 -5.99 -9.72
N ALA A 478 -23.80 -5.83 -11.05
CA ALA A 478 -24.57 -4.81 -11.77
C ALA A 478 -26.09 -5.07 -11.68
N GLU A 479 -26.52 -6.31 -11.86
CA GLU A 479 -27.93 -6.70 -11.73
C GLU A 479 -28.45 -6.49 -10.31
N TYR A 480 -27.64 -6.80 -9.29
CA TYR A 480 -27.95 -6.48 -7.91
C TYR A 480 -28.14 -4.98 -7.70
N GLY A 481 -27.22 -4.14 -8.21
CA GLY A 481 -27.32 -2.68 -8.10
C GLY A 481 -28.59 -2.11 -8.74
N LEU A 482 -29.03 -2.67 -9.88
CA LEU A 482 -30.27 -2.26 -10.55
C LEU A 482 -31.54 -2.72 -9.81
N ALA A 483 -31.47 -3.86 -9.11
CA ALA A 483 -32.58 -4.38 -8.32
C ALA A 483 -32.66 -3.72 -6.93
N ALA A 484 -31.55 -3.18 -6.43
CA ALA A 484 -31.47 -2.56 -5.11
C ALA A 484 -32.14 -1.18 -5.10
N ASP A 485 -32.88 -0.88 -4.02
CA ASP A 485 -33.45 0.45 -3.81
C ASP A 485 -32.39 1.41 -3.24
N TRP A 486 -31.51 1.91 -4.11
CA TRP A 486 -30.50 2.91 -3.77
C TRP A 486 -31.00 4.36 -3.94
N SER A 487 -32.30 4.57 -4.07
CA SER A 487 -32.92 5.89 -4.27
C SER A 487 -33.16 6.66 -2.96
N ARG A 488 -32.32 6.42 -1.94
CA ARG A 488 -32.51 6.94 -0.58
C ARG A 488 -32.53 8.48 -0.57
N PRO A 489 -33.52 9.13 0.11
CA PRO A 489 -33.59 10.58 0.18
C PRO A 489 -32.28 11.21 0.70
N GLY A 490 -31.77 12.20 -0.01
CA GLY A 490 -30.50 12.89 0.33
C GLY A 490 -29.23 12.17 -0.12
N LEU A 491 -29.29 10.91 -0.55
CA LEU A 491 -28.14 10.13 -1.04
C LEU A 491 -28.38 9.46 -2.40
N TRP A 492 -29.55 9.68 -3.01
CA TRP A 492 -29.96 9.04 -4.27
C TRP A 492 -28.95 9.22 -5.41
N PHE A 493 -28.30 10.39 -5.50
CA PHE A 493 -27.29 10.68 -6.52
C PHE A 493 -26.02 9.83 -6.36
N TYR A 494 -25.64 9.50 -5.12
CA TYR A 494 -24.58 8.51 -4.88
C TYR A 494 -25.03 7.11 -5.32
N GLY A 495 -26.30 6.76 -5.13
CA GLY A 495 -26.87 5.52 -5.64
C GLY A 495 -26.76 5.40 -7.17
N GLU A 496 -27.20 6.44 -7.89
CA GLU A 496 -27.09 6.50 -9.35
C GLU A 496 -25.62 6.42 -9.83
N ARG A 497 -24.70 7.09 -9.11
CA ARG A 497 -23.26 7.03 -9.38
C ARG A 497 -22.69 5.63 -9.17
N LEU A 498 -23.05 4.95 -8.09
CA LEU A 498 -22.61 3.58 -7.80
C LEU A 498 -23.12 2.57 -8.83
N ILE A 499 -24.36 2.73 -9.30
CA ILE A 499 -24.90 1.91 -10.39
C ILE A 499 -24.07 2.12 -11.67
N CYS A 500 -23.71 3.37 -11.99
CA CYS A 500 -22.83 3.66 -13.12
C CYS A 500 -21.43 3.05 -12.94
N ASP A 501 -20.87 3.10 -11.73
CA ASP A 501 -19.57 2.49 -11.41
C ASP A 501 -19.64 0.95 -11.58
N LEU A 502 -20.71 0.29 -11.12
CA LEU A 502 -20.97 -1.14 -11.32
C LEU A 502 -21.13 -1.53 -12.79
N LEU A 503 -21.74 -0.66 -13.60
CA LEU A 503 -21.87 -0.84 -15.05
C LEU A 503 -20.55 -0.65 -15.81
N GLY A 504 -19.49 -0.24 -15.10
CA GLY A 504 -18.13 -0.10 -15.62
C GLY A 504 -17.82 1.28 -16.22
N PHE A 505 -18.68 2.29 -16.01
CA PHE A 505 -18.40 3.63 -16.49
C PHE A 505 -17.20 4.21 -15.71
N GLY A 506 -16.17 4.68 -16.43
CA GLY A 506 -14.89 5.09 -15.86
C GLY A 506 -13.88 3.96 -15.65
N ASN A 507 -14.21 2.70 -16.01
CA ASN A 507 -13.31 1.53 -15.94
C ASN A 507 -13.07 0.91 -17.33
N GLU A 508 -13.20 1.70 -18.40
CA GLU A 508 -13.16 1.24 -19.79
C GLU A 508 -11.79 0.64 -20.16
N GLY A 509 -10.71 1.21 -19.63
CA GLY A 509 -9.36 0.68 -19.83
C GLY A 509 -9.14 -0.71 -19.22
N ALA A 510 -9.85 -1.04 -18.13
CA ALA A 510 -9.83 -2.39 -17.55
C ALA A 510 -10.71 -3.34 -18.37
N LEU A 511 -11.93 -2.90 -18.73
CA LEU A 511 -12.88 -3.68 -19.53
C LEU A 511 -12.36 -4.05 -20.92
N ALA A 512 -11.52 -3.22 -21.53
CA ALA A 512 -10.88 -3.51 -22.82
C ALA A 512 -10.04 -4.81 -22.84
N ARG A 513 -9.73 -5.39 -21.66
CA ARG A 513 -8.98 -6.65 -21.51
C ARG A 513 -9.86 -7.89 -21.62
N LEU A 514 -11.17 -7.73 -21.57
CA LEU A 514 -12.11 -8.83 -21.70
C LEU A 514 -12.16 -9.38 -23.13
N LYS A 515 -12.67 -10.61 -23.26
CA LYS A 515 -12.85 -11.24 -24.57
C LYS A 515 -13.82 -10.43 -25.44
N PRO A 516 -13.61 -10.37 -26.77
CA PRO A 516 -14.53 -9.72 -27.68
C PRO A 516 -16.00 -10.15 -27.44
N GLY A 517 -16.90 -9.17 -27.50
CA GLY A 517 -18.33 -9.40 -27.24
C GLY A 517 -18.76 -9.35 -25.78
N ALA A 518 -17.86 -9.08 -24.82
CA ALA A 518 -18.23 -8.88 -23.41
C ALA A 518 -19.26 -7.76 -23.22
N ALA A 519 -19.08 -6.63 -23.90
CA ALA A 519 -20.06 -5.55 -23.92
C ALA A 519 -21.45 -6.03 -24.41
N MET A 520 -21.49 -6.80 -25.51
CA MET A 520 -22.74 -7.35 -26.04
C MET A 520 -23.44 -8.32 -25.10
N ARG A 521 -22.67 -9.08 -24.30
CA ARG A 521 -23.26 -9.91 -23.25
C ARG A 521 -24.04 -9.02 -22.27
N MET A 522 -23.50 -7.87 -21.86
CA MET A 522 -24.15 -6.94 -20.93
C MET A 522 -25.30 -6.09 -21.52
N LYS A 523 -25.66 -6.26 -22.81
CA LYS A 523 -26.64 -5.41 -23.50
C LYS A 523 -27.97 -5.28 -22.75
N ASP A 524 -28.53 -6.39 -22.27
CA ASP A 524 -29.82 -6.42 -21.57
C ASP A 524 -29.78 -5.66 -20.23
N VAL A 525 -28.62 -5.65 -19.58
CA VAL A 525 -28.38 -4.92 -18.33
C VAL A 525 -28.31 -3.42 -18.60
N TYR A 526 -27.58 -3.01 -19.63
CA TYR A 526 -27.53 -1.60 -20.06
C TYR A 526 -28.89 -1.08 -20.52
N GLU A 527 -29.67 -1.88 -21.22
CA GLU A 527 -31.02 -1.50 -21.67
C GLU A 527 -31.96 -1.27 -20.48
N ARG A 528 -31.98 -2.19 -19.51
CA ARG A 528 -32.76 -2.04 -18.26
C ARG A 528 -32.33 -0.80 -17.48
N TRP A 529 -31.02 -0.60 -17.32
CA TRP A 529 -30.49 0.58 -16.68
C TRP A 529 -30.93 1.87 -17.39
N ALA A 530 -30.78 1.91 -18.72
CA ALA A 530 -31.08 3.10 -19.49
C ALA A 530 -32.56 3.50 -19.37
N ALA A 531 -33.47 2.53 -19.39
CA ALA A 531 -34.90 2.77 -19.21
C ALA A 531 -35.24 3.32 -17.81
N ALA A 532 -34.57 2.87 -16.76
CA ALA A 532 -34.94 3.20 -15.38
C ALA A 532 -34.15 4.39 -14.76
N HIS A 533 -32.90 4.60 -15.19
CA HIS A 533 -31.93 5.45 -14.50
C HIS A 533 -31.33 6.57 -15.36
N LEU A 534 -31.20 6.40 -16.68
CA LEU A 534 -30.52 7.38 -17.55
C LEU A 534 -31.12 8.80 -17.46
N ALA A 535 -32.43 8.89 -17.23
CA ALA A 535 -33.14 10.17 -17.09
C ALA A 535 -33.03 10.83 -15.70
N ARG A 536 -32.48 10.14 -14.69
CA ARG A 536 -32.53 10.57 -13.28
C ARG A 536 -31.46 11.59 -12.90
N ASP A 537 -30.24 11.49 -13.43
CA ASP A 537 -29.12 12.41 -13.17
C ASP A 537 -28.41 12.76 -14.49
N GLU A 538 -28.03 14.02 -14.70
CA GLU A 538 -27.20 14.43 -15.84
C GLU A 538 -25.80 13.80 -15.77
N GLU A 539 -25.30 13.41 -14.60
CA GLU A 539 -24.04 12.66 -14.48
C GLU A 539 -24.10 11.30 -15.17
N CYS A 540 -25.25 10.61 -15.09
CA CYS A 540 -25.47 9.35 -15.78
C CYS A 540 -25.33 9.53 -17.30
N VAL A 541 -25.86 10.63 -17.83
CA VAL A 541 -25.77 10.98 -19.24
C VAL A 541 -24.31 11.23 -19.64
N THR A 542 -23.61 12.09 -18.91
CA THR A 542 -22.19 12.41 -19.17
C THR A 542 -21.32 11.15 -19.15
N ARG A 543 -21.43 10.35 -18.08
CA ARG A 543 -20.65 9.11 -17.92
C ARG A 543 -20.95 8.10 -19.03
N PHE A 544 -22.22 7.93 -19.39
CA PHE A 544 -22.60 7.00 -20.45
C PHE A 544 -22.13 7.48 -21.83
N CYS A 545 -22.18 8.79 -22.10
CA CYS A 545 -21.62 9.34 -23.34
C CYS A 545 -20.13 9.03 -23.48
N HIS A 546 -19.32 9.31 -22.46
CA HIS A 546 -17.89 8.96 -22.46
C HIS A 546 -17.66 7.46 -22.57
N PHE A 547 -18.46 6.64 -21.88
CA PHE A 547 -18.38 5.19 -21.99
C PHE A 547 -18.58 4.74 -23.45
N LEU A 548 -19.62 5.26 -24.13
CA LEU A 548 -19.95 4.95 -25.52
C LEU A 548 -18.92 5.42 -26.55
N THR A 549 -18.05 6.39 -26.22
CA THR A 549 -16.98 6.80 -27.15
C THR A 549 -15.84 5.79 -27.20
N THR A 550 -15.75 4.89 -26.22
CA THR A 550 -14.66 3.90 -26.15
C THR A 550 -14.81 2.76 -27.16
N SER A 551 -13.71 2.07 -27.44
CA SER A 551 -13.67 0.91 -28.35
C SER A 551 -14.36 -0.32 -27.77
N PHE A 552 -14.34 -0.50 -26.44
CA PHE A 552 -14.91 -1.66 -25.77
C PHE A 552 -16.41 -1.83 -26.06
N VAL A 553 -17.16 -0.72 -26.07
CA VAL A 553 -18.62 -0.72 -26.31
C VAL A 553 -19.02 -0.22 -27.69
N ALA A 554 -18.10 -0.21 -28.66
CA ALA A 554 -18.41 0.21 -30.03
C ALA A 554 -19.63 -0.54 -30.62
N THR A 555 -19.78 -1.82 -30.28
CA THR A 555 -20.91 -2.66 -30.71
C THR A 555 -22.26 -2.25 -30.12
N LEU A 556 -22.28 -1.55 -28.99
CA LEU A 556 -23.49 -1.03 -28.34
C LEU A 556 -23.78 0.43 -28.71
N ARG A 557 -22.88 1.13 -29.41
CA ARG A 557 -22.97 2.58 -29.62
C ARG A 557 -24.27 3.00 -30.29
N LEU A 558 -24.72 2.26 -31.31
CA LEU A 558 -25.96 2.56 -32.02
C LEU A 558 -27.21 2.37 -31.14
N ASP A 559 -27.22 1.36 -30.27
CA ASP A 559 -28.30 1.17 -29.30
C ASP A 559 -28.28 2.25 -28.22
N GLY A 560 -27.08 2.61 -27.73
CA GLY A 560 -26.89 3.69 -26.76
C GLY A 560 -27.38 5.05 -27.26
N LEU A 561 -27.15 5.38 -28.54
CA LEU A 561 -27.71 6.57 -29.17
C LEU A 561 -29.24 6.58 -29.14
N ARG A 562 -29.88 5.44 -29.40
CA ARG A 562 -31.35 5.31 -29.35
C ARG A 562 -31.88 5.51 -27.93
N TRP A 563 -31.22 4.95 -26.93
CA TRP A 563 -31.60 5.12 -25.53
C TRP A 563 -31.46 6.59 -25.07
N LEU A 564 -30.37 7.27 -25.44
CA LEU A 564 -30.18 8.70 -25.17
C LEU A 564 -31.23 9.56 -25.85
N ALA A 565 -31.54 9.31 -27.13
CA ALA A 565 -32.57 10.04 -27.86
C ALA A 565 -33.97 9.85 -27.24
N ALA A 566 -34.31 8.63 -26.81
CA ALA A 566 -35.55 8.35 -26.11
C ALA A 566 -35.66 9.15 -24.79
N MET A 567 -34.61 9.15 -23.97
CA MET A 567 -34.55 9.93 -22.73
C MET A 567 -34.72 11.44 -22.98
N LEU A 568 -34.06 11.98 -24.01
CA LEU A 568 -34.14 13.40 -24.37
C LEU A 568 -35.54 13.83 -24.80
N LYS A 569 -36.34 12.93 -25.38
CA LYS A 569 -37.75 13.19 -25.73
C LYS A 569 -38.66 13.22 -24.51
N GLU A 570 -38.39 12.39 -23.51
CA GLU A 570 -39.23 12.25 -22.32
C GLU A 570 -39.01 13.40 -21.32
N ARG A 571 -37.79 13.96 -21.24
CA ARG A 571 -37.52 15.13 -20.41
C ARG A 571 -38.19 16.38 -20.99
N LYS A 572 -39.03 17.05 -20.18
CA LYS A 572 -39.49 18.42 -20.51
C LYS A 572 -38.26 19.31 -20.71
N PRO A 573 -38.19 20.07 -21.82
CA PRO A 573 -37.02 20.86 -22.13
C PRO A 573 -36.83 21.97 -21.09
N SER A 574 -35.87 21.79 -20.18
CA SER A 574 -35.21 22.89 -19.51
C SER A 574 -34.36 23.65 -20.53
N GLY A 575 -34.32 24.98 -20.45
CA GLY A 575 -33.54 25.81 -21.39
C GLY A 575 -32.02 25.61 -21.31
N TYR A 576 -31.52 24.86 -20.32
CA TYR A 576 -30.09 24.61 -20.10
C TYR A 576 -29.87 23.23 -19.44
N TRP A 577 -28.63 22.72 -19.52
CA TRP A 577 -28.14 21.61 -18.69
C TRP A 577 -27.63 22.19 -17.38
N TYR A 578 -27.90 21.57 -16.23
CA TYR A 578 -27.33 22.08 -14.97
C TYR A 578 -25.85 21.70 -14.83
N ARG A 579 -25.36 20.71 -15.58
CA ARG A 579 -23.92 20.43 -15.73
C ARG A 579 -23.44 20.87 -17.12
N GLU A 580 -22.42 21.72 -17.16
CA GLU A 580 -21.86 22.24 -18.42
C GLU A 580 -21.30 21.10 -19.30
N GLU A 581 -20.65 20.10 -18.68
CA GLU A 581 -20.00 18.98 -19.35
C GLU A 581 -20.96 18.05 -20.13
N THR A 582 -22.25 18.02 -19.80
CA THR A 582 -23.21 17.09 -20.43
C THR A 582 -23.42 17.41 -21.91
N GLY A 583 -23.42 18.69 -22.28
CA GLY A 583 -23.51 19.12 -23.68
C GLY A 583 -22.28 18.68 -24.48
N ASP A 584 -21.09 18.86 -23.91
CA ASP A 584 -19.83 18.51 -24.55
C ASP A 584 -19.67 16.99 -24.73
N ALA A 585 -20.04 16.19 -23.73
CA ALA A 585 -20.00 14.73 -23.81
C ALA A 585 -20.93 14.18 -24.91
N LEU A 586 -22.12 14.77 -25.09
CA LEU A 586 -23.04 14.43 -26.20
C LEU A 586 -22.47 14.83 -27.56
N VAL A 587 -21.82 15.99 -27.67
CA VAL A 587 -21.13 16.44 -28.89
C VAL A 587 -20.02 15.46 -29.25
N GLU A 588 -19.20 15.05 -28.27
CA GLU A 588 -18.11 14.09 -28.44
C GLU A 588 -18.63 12.72 -28.90
N LEU A 589 -19.72 12.23 -28.30
CA LEU A 589 -20.35 10.97 -28.69
C LEU A 589 -20.85 11.01 -30.14
N VAL A 590 -21.57 12.07 -30.53
CA VAL A 590 -22.07 12.23 -31.91
C VAL A 590 -20.90 12.31 -32.89
N ALA A 591 -19.86 13.08 -32.57
CA ALA A 591 -18.66 13.17 -33.40
C ALA A 591 -17.97 11.80 -33.57
N THR A 592 -17.84 11.05 -32.48
CA THR A 592 -17.25 9.70 -32.48
C THR A 592 -18.09 8.73 -33.33
N ALA A 593 -19.41 8.70 -33.15
CA ALA A 593 -20.31 7.85 -33.94
C ALA A 593 -20.24 8.16 -35.45
N LEU A 594 -20.23 9.45 -35.82
CA LEU A 594 -20.09 9.87 -37.22
C LEU A 594 -18.76 9.45 -37.85
N THR A 595 -17.69 9.40 -37.05
CA THR A 595 -16.34 9.11 -37.53
C THR A 595 -16.09 7.61 -37.60
N SER A 596 -16.51 6.86 -36.57
CA SER A 596 -16.21 5.44 -36.43
C SER A 596 -17.29 4.52 -36.99
N ASP A 597 -18.56 4.94 -37.04
CA ASP A 597 -19.68 4.08 -37.46
C ASP A 597 -20.44 4.62 -38.67
N GLY A 598 -19.87 5.54 -39.45
CA GLY A 598 -20.56 6.21 -40.56
C GLY A 598 -21.24 5.26 -41.55
N GLN A 599 -20.61 4.12 -41.87
CA GLN A 599 -21.19 3.10 -42.74
C GLN A 599 -22.37 2.35 -42.09
N ALA A 600 -22.29 2.04 -40.79
CA ALA A 600 -23.41 1.42 -40.09
C ALA A 600 -24.57 2.43 -39.95
N LEU A 601 -24.27 3.70 -39.66
CA LEU A 601 -25.29 4.76 -39.56
C LEU A 601 -26.03 5.03 -40.87
N SER A 602 -25.41 4.85 -42.03
CA SER A 602 -26.11 4.97 -43.32
C SER A 602 -27.10 3.82 -43.56
N GLN A 603 -26.86 2.64 -42.97
CA GLN A 603 -27.70 1.45 -43.11
C GLN A 603 -28.77 1.32 -42.02
N TYR A 604 -28.55 1.90 -40.83
CA TYR A 604 -29.44 1.77 -39.67
C TYR A 604 -30.27 3.05 -39.43
N ASP A 605 -31.46 3.11 -40.04
CA ASP A 605 -32.36 4.27 -40.01
C ASP A 605 -32.70 4.78 -38.60
N GLN A 606 -32.96 3.87 -37.65
CA GLN A 606 -33.33 4.24 -36.29
C GLN A 606 -32.17 4.93 -35.53
N ALA A 607 -30.93 4.47 -35.75
CA ALA A 607 -29.75 5.08 -35.13
C ALA A 607 -29.43 6.44 -35.75
N ARG A 608 -29.62 6.58 -37.07
CA ARG A 608 -29.50 7.87 -37.76
C ARG A 608 -30.54 8.88 -37.26
N GLN A 609 -31.78 8.43 -37.06
CA GLN A 609 -32.85 9.28 -36.49
C GLN A 609 -32.51 9.71 -35.06
N ALA A 610 -31.94 8.82 -34.24
CA ALA A 610 -31.48 9.17 -32.89
C ALA A 610 -30.39 10.27 -32.90
N LEU A 611 -29.45 10.25 -33.85
CA LEU A 611 -28.46 11.33 -34.01
C LEU A 611 -29.10 12.67 -34.33
N VAL A 612 -30.11 12.69 -35.21
CA VAL A 612 -30.86 13.92 -35.53
C VAL A 612 -31.54 14.48 -34.28
N GLU A 613 -32.12 13.61 -33.46
CA GLU A 613 -32.83 13.99 -32.23
C GLU A 613 -31.87 14.53 -31.15
N ILE A 614 -30.72 13.88 -30.96
CA ILE A 614 -29.68 14.36 -30.05
C ILE A 614 -29.14 15.73 -30.54
N SER A 615 -28.85 15.85 -31.84
CA SER A 615 -28.41 17.12 -32.44
C SER A 615 -29.45 18.23 -32.26
N ALA A 616 -30.74 17.93 -32.46
CA ALA A 616 -31.82 18.90 -32.24
C ALA A 616 -31.89 19.34 -30.78
N ALA A 617 -31.72 18.42 -29.82
CA ALA A 617 -31.67 18.75 -28.40
C ALA A 617 -30.47 19.64 -28.03
N LEU A 618 -29.30 19.39 -28.63
CA LEU A 618 -28.10 20.22 -28.45
C LEU A 618 -28.30 21.63 -29.03
N VAL A 619 -28.93 21.75 -30.20
CA VAL A 619 -29.28 23.06 -30.79
C VAL A 619 -30.29 23.80 -29.93
N ALA A 620 -31.31 23.10 -29.41
CA ALA A 620 -32.33 23.70 -28.54
C ALA A 620 -31.74 24.26 -27.23
N LYS A 621 -30.59 23.73 -26.78
CA LYS A 621 -29.84 24.18 -25.61
C LYS A 621 -28.66 25.10 -25.94
N SER A 622 -28.57 25.57 -27.18
CA SER A 622 -27.55 26.53 -27.65
C SER A 622 -26.10 26.05 -27.49
N ILE A 623 -25.82 24.76 -27.66
CA ILE A 623 -24.45 24.23 -27.60
C ILE A 623 -23.68 24.60 -28.89
N PRO A 624 -22.52 25.28 -28.83
CA PRO A 624 -21.86 25.87 -30.01
C PRO A 624 -21.55 24.89 -31.15
N SER A 625 -21.12 23.67 -30.84
CA SER A 625 -20.76 22.64 -31.83
C SER A 625 -21.96 21.91 -32.44
N ALA A 626 -23.20 22.20 -32.01
CA ALA A 626 -24.37 21.43 -32.42
C ALA A 626 -24.73 21.60 -33.91
N LEU A 627 -24.56 22.82 -34.45
CA LEU A 627 -24.90 23.13 -35.85
C LEU A 627 -23.95 22.45 -36.85
N SER A 628 -22.65 22.39 -36.55
CA SER A 628 -21.68 21.70 -37.40
C SER A 628 -21.91 20.19 -37.44
N LEU A 629 -22.30 19.59 -36.31
CA LEU A 629 -22.70 18.19 -36.24
C LEU A 629 -23.98 17.92 -37.04
N HIS A 630 -24.96 18.83 -36.98
CA HIS A 630 -26.21 18.70 -37.72
C HIS A 630 -25.98 18.60 -39.24
N GLU A 631 -25.09 19.45 -39.78
CA GLU A 631 -24.73 19.40 -41.20
C GLU A 631 -23.99 18.10 -41.57
N ARG A 632 -23.09 17.61 -40.70
CA ARG A 632 -22.41 16.33 -40.93
C ARG A 632 -23.36 15.13 -40.94
N ILE A 633 -24.41 15.14 -40.10
CA ILE A 633 -25.43 14.07 -40.09
C ILE A 633 -26.21 14.05 -41.41
N LYS A 634 -26.48 15.19 -42.03
CA LYS A 634 -27.18 15.26 -43.33
C LYS A 634 -26.39 14.56 -44.45
N LEU A 635 -25.06 14.54 -44.37
CA LEU A 635 -24.18 13.90 -45.35
C LEU A 635 -24.19 12.36 -45.29
N LEU A 636 -24.83 11.75 -44.28
CA LEU A 636 -25.00 10.29 -44.19
C LEU A 636 -26.15 9.74 -45.06
N ARG A 637 -26.92 10.62 -45.72
CA ARG A 637 -28.11 10.26 -46.51
C ARG A 637 -27.79 9.79 -47.91
#